data_AF-A0A931D4C5-F1
#
_entry.id   AF-A0A931D4C5-F1
#
_cell.length_a   1.000
_cell.length_b   1.000
_cell.length_c   1.000
_cell.angle_alpha   90.00
_cell.angle_beta   90.00
_cell.angle_gamma   90.00
#
_symmetry.space_group_name_H-M   'P 1'
#
loop_
_entity.id
_entity.type
_entity.pdbx_description
1 polymer ?
#
loop_
_entity_poly.entity_id
_entity_poly.type
_entity_poly.pdbx_seq_one_letter_code
_entity_poly.pdbx_strand_id
1 'polypeptide(L)'
;MTDPNPSERPFDSYEALRRLELIDARLPQLDAAAAGLQELASSPEARALRGVSERGALEAAERAIAGLPPRELGRAHAPLTTRIAIIADPFLVTSFEALADFLPVTPENYAETATQADVLLVASTWRGHDGACWRGVGTPGSRARRHLLDVVIPAFRRRGVPVVFYSKEDPPNYSWFVEVAAAADAVVTTAEEVVPHYRADCPDVQSVDVVPFGVNPLHHSPIGSRLRPVSSVFFAGSWHQDKYPERATWGRALLEGVRRSHRDLLVFDRNSELRSLSYMFPGPVLPFVHNAVPHAFLMDLQRVSDFALNLNSVIGSKTMYANRAIELQASGTVVISNYNLGLNSRFPHVHLANSAADVAGFIDSLTFDQQRTIQVRGIRDAFGSNLSLYGLDRILSTVGLSTPDRTLRAIAVADHADDRLRSQFAKQSIGPVEVVAPEHLERAANAAQANVVLDVTSHRDYGVNYALDHLNAYKYASTQQAGKLDGPAEAADARAHQYVDGTPAAGLGSRWVSADSADTHECSQSDYYGIDHFGSWPRGVRTVTVTAAHHAERPLLSVVVPIYNNGQHLKYKCIQSLRRSSLFEQMEIILVDDGSTDGATPATVKELAAQLPRAVHYRFRDGGSGSASRPRNKGLELATGEFVTYLDPDNEATEDGFAHLVELLRAHPEAEIAAGNMSRWSDSYRVSNNVAYLRQATGGAGEFVAVPQATLAKLKFRPVSIQALVARTDWLRDLHLVQPVGAAGQDSYFFQQVLFHTEKMALSDRVIHTYYAAVEDSTVNTVGARFFEKYLLLEIPRVAWLHEVGLFDAYAETRLEQYVRDWYLNKLDAVKPAERSDAVATLAKILALYADHQWREPRIRAFLAEHGV
;
A
#
# COMPACT_ATOMS: atom_id res chain seq x y z
N MET A 1 -9.33 14.01 43.75
CA MET A 1 -10.13 14.78 42.77
C MET A 1 -9.26 14.97 41.56
N THR A 2 -9.44 14.06 40.62
CA THR A 2 -8.63 13.83 39.42
C THR A 2 -9.14 14.70 38.28
N ASP A 3 -8.21 15.45 37.68
CA ASP A 3 -8.40 16.17 36.42
C ASP A 3 -8.45 15.14 35.27
N PRO A 4 -9.47 15.13 34.40
CA PRO A 4 -9.52 14.19 33.30
C PRO A 4 -8.66 14.64 32.11
N ASN A 5 -8.32 13.63 31.32
CA ASN A 5 -7.48 13.62 30.13
C ASN A 5 -7.84 14.72 29.08
N PRO A 6 -6.88 15.51 28.57
CA PRO A 6 -7.14 16.58 27.58
C PRO A 6 -7.56 16.10 26.18
N SER A 7 -7.73 14.79 25.96
CA SER A 7 -8.20 14.21 24.68
C SER A 7 -9.73 14.08 24.55
N GLU A 8 -10.51 14.44 25.58
CA GLU A 8 -11.97 14.30 25.59
C GLU A 8 -12.75 15.63 25.59
N ARG A 9 -12.13 16.77 25.27
CA ARG A 9 -12.90 18.01 25.10
C ARG A 9 -13.67 17.97 23.77
N PRO A 10 -15.01 18.11 23.75
CA PRO A 10 -15.70 18.46 22.53
C PRO A 10 -15.14 19.80 22.03
N PHE A 11 -14.96 19.92 20.72
CA PHE A 11 -14.58 21.18 20.07
C PHE A 11 -15.48 22.31 20.60
N ASP A 12 -14.93 23.18 21.46
CA ASP A 12 -15.66 24.34 21.94
C ASP A 12 -15.79 25.32 20.76
N SER A 13 -16.96 25.29 20.13
CA SER A 13 -17.31 26.13 18.99
C SER A 13 -17.12 27.62 19.25
N TYR A 14 -17.10 28.06 20.51
CA TYR A 14 -17.03 29.47 20.86
C TYR A 14 -15.62 30.06 20.74
N GLU A 15 -14.58 29.28 21.04
CA GLU A 15 -13.18 29.74 20.95
C GLU A 15 -12.64 29.66 19.51
N ALA A 16 -13.19 28.75 18.69
CA ALA A 16 -13.00 28.72 17.25
C ALA A 16 -13.66 29.93 16.55
N LEU A 17 -14.86 30.35 16.99
CA LEU A 17 -15.56 31.53 16.49
C LEU A 17 -14.81 32.84 16.82
N ARG A 18 -14.24 32.97 18.02
CA ARG A 18 -13.39 34.14 18.39
C ARG A 18 -12.09 34.20 17.58
N ARG A 19 -11.49 33.07 17.23
CA ARG A 19 -10.33 33.01 16.32
C ARG A 19 -10.72 33.39 14.88
N LEU A 20 -11.91 33.03 14.42
CA LEU A 20 -12.45 33.42 13.11
C LEU A 20 -12.68 34.93 13.02
N GLU A 21 -13.25 35.58 14.04
CA GLU A 21 -13.46 37.05 14.04
C GLU A 21 -12.12 37.83 14.01
N LEU A 22 -11.08 37.33 14.69
CA LEU A 22 -9.73 37.92 14.66
C LEU A 22 -9.01 37.69 13.33
N ILE A 23 -9.34 36.61 12.61
CA ILE A 23 -8.82 36.29 11.27
C ILE A 23 -9.55 37.17 10.23
N ASP A 24 -10.87 37.33 10.30
CA ASP A 24 -11.66 38.19 9.42
C ASP A 24 -11.20 39.66 9.46
N ALA A 25 -10.81 40.17 10.63
CA ALA A 25 -10.27 41.52 10.77
C ALA A 25 -8.89 41.71 10.11
N ARG A 26 -8.14 40.62 9.87
CA ARG A 26 -6.81 40.64 9.23
C ARG A 26 -6.81 40.10 7.80
N LEU A 27 -7.90 39.51 7.33
CA LEU A 27 -8.05 38.95 5.98
C LEU A 27 -7.58 39.91 4.88
N PRO A 28 -7.97 41.20 4.87
CA PRO A 28 -7.53 42.12 3.81
C PRO A 28 -6.02 42.38 3.78
N GLN A 29 -5.35 42.34 4.95
CA GLN A 29 -3.90 42.53 5.06
C GLN A 29 -3.14 41.25 4.69
N LEU A 30 -3.73 40.09 5.01
CA LEU A 30 -3.23 38.78 4.61
C LEU A 30 -3.43 38.52 3.11
N ASP A 31 -4.54 38.96 2.53
CA ASP A 31 -4.83 38.91 1.09
C ASP A 31 -3.90 39.86 0.30
N ALA A 32 -3.61 41.04 0.84
CA ALA A 32 -2.61 41.95 0.27
C ALA A 32 -1.18 41.39 0.36
N ALA A 33 -0.83 40.70 1.46
CA ALA A 33 0.46 40.02 1.59
C ALA A 33 0.55 38.77 0.69
N ALA A 34 -0.54 38.02 0.52
CA ALA A 34 -0.65 36.90 -0.42
C ALA A 34 -0.50 37.36 -1.86
N ALA A 35 -1.18 38.46 -2.23
CA ALA A 35 -1.06 39.11 -3.52
C ALA A 35 0.36 39.62 -3.75
N GLY A 36 1.00 40.23 -2.74
CA GLY A 36 2.39 40.68 -2.81
C GLY A 36 3.39 39.52 -2.99
N LEU A 37 3.19 38.40 -2.27
CA LEU A 37 4.02 37.20 -2.41
C LEU A 37 3.80 36.48 -3.76
N GLN A 38 2.58 36.51 -4.31
CA GLN A 38 2.29 35.98 -5.66
C GLN A 38 2.77 36.91 -6.77
N GLU A 39 2.69 38.24 -6.61
CA GLU A 39 3.33 39.20 -7.52
C GLU A 39 4.86 39.03 -7.50
N LEU A 40 5.44 38.78 -6.32
CA LEU A 40 6.84 38.36 -6.18
C LEU A 40 7.12 37.03 -6.88
N ALA A 41 6.29 36.00 -6.72
CA ALA A 41 6.43 34.71 -7.44
C ALA A 41 6.19 34.81 -8.96
N SER A 42 5.54 35.88 -9.41
CA SER A 42 5.27 36.22 -10.81
C SER A 42 6.21 37.29 -11.36
N SER A 43 7.11 37.82 -10.52
CA SER A 43 7.96 38.97 -10.86
C SER A 43 8.98 38.59 -11.93
N PRO A 44 9.53 39.57 -12.66
CA PRO A 44 10.65 39.34 -13.56
C PRO A 44 11.84 38.64 -12.87
N GLU A 45 12.07 38.88 -11.58
CA GLU A 45 13.12 38.24 -10.79
C GLU A 45 12.77 36.80 -10.40
N ALA A 46 11.51 36.48 -10.05
CA ALA A 46 11.08 35.10 -9.88
C ALA A 46 11.01 34.33 -11.21
N ARG A 47 10.70 35.01 -12.32
CA ARG A 47 10.83 34.46 -13.69
C ARG A 47 12.28 34.25 -14.11
N ALA A 48 13.22 35.02 -13.56
CA ALA A 48 14.66 34.82 -13.74
C ALA A 48 15.22 33.72 -12.82
N LEU A 49 14.58 33.46 -11.67
CA LEU A 49 14.87 32.35 -10.76
C LEU A 49 14.28 31.01 -11.23
N ARG A 50 13.23 31.02 -12.07
CA ARG A 50 12.79 29.83 -12.83
C ARG A 50 13.92 29.45 -13.78
N GLY A 51 14.64 28.38 -13.46
CA GLY A 51 15.76 27.93 -14.27
C GLY A 51 15.33 27.66 -15.72
N VAL A 52 16.25 27.82 -16.67
CA VAL A 52 16.04 27.44 -18.08
C VAL A 52 15.62 25.96 -18.22
N SER A 53 16.00 25.09 -17.27
CA SER A 53 15.61 23.68 -17.22
C SER A 53 14.11 23.47 -16.97
N GLU A 54 13.46 24.32 -16.18
CA GLU A 54 12.06 24.13 -15.76
C GLU A 54 11.07 24.44 -16.89
N ARG A 55 11.35 25.48 -17.68
CA ARG A 55 10.62 25.72 -18.94
C ARG A 55 10.80 24.55 -19.89
N GLY A 56 12.01 24.00 -19.96
CA GLY A 56 12.32 22.81 -20.74
C GLY A 56 11.48 21.60 -20.32
N ALA A 57 11.28 21.37 -19.02
CA ALA A 57 10.50 20.25 -18.49
C ALA A 57 9.01 20.35 -18.84
N LEU A 58 8.38 21.52 -18.63
CA LEU A 58 6.98 21.72 -19.00
C LEU A 58 6.77 21.62 -20.51
N GLU A 59 7.62 22.27 -21.31
CA GLU A 59 7.54 22.20 -22.77
C GLU A 59 7.79 20.78 -23.28
N ALA A 60 8.67 20.00 -22.63
CA ALA A 60 8.87 18.60 -22.94
C ALA A 60 7.61 17.77 -22.67
N ALA A 61 6.93 18.01 -21.53
CA ALA A 61 5.67 17.37 -21.21
C ALA A 61 4.58 17.72 -22.23
N GLU A 62 4.44 19.00 -22.60
CA GLU A 62 3.49 19.44 -23.63
C GLU A 62 3.77 18.77 -24.99
N ARG A 63 5.04 18.69 -25.41
CA ARG A 63 5.43 18.00 -26.64
C ARG A 63 5.18 16.49 -26.59
N ALA A 64 5.36 15.85 -25.43
CA ALA A 64 5.08 14.44 -25.23
C ALA A 64 3.56 14.17 -25.31
N ILE A 65 2.77 14.99 -24.63
CA ILE A 65 1.30 14.93 -24.63
C ILE A 65 0.74 15.10 -26.04
N ALA A 66 1.27 16.05 -26.82
CA ALA A 66 0.83 16.28 -28.20
C ALA A 66 1.03 15.05 -29.13
N GLY A 67 1.90 14.11 -28.76
CA GLY A 67 2.14 12.87 -29.50
C GLY A 67 1.38 11.65 -28.98
N LEU A 68 0.53 11.81 -27.96
CA LEU A 68 -0.21 10.69 -27.38
C LEU A 68 -1.33 10.19 -28.32
N PRO A 69 -1.52 8.87 -28.44
CA PRO A 69 -2.72 8.31 -29.04
C PRO A 69 -3.96 8.60 -28.19
N PRO A 70 -5.16 8.56 -28.80
CA PRO A 70 -6.41 8.72 -28.07
C PRO A 70 -6.58 7.63 -26.99
N ARG A 71 -7.34 7.97 -25.95
CA ARG A 71 -7.80 7.01 -24.93
C ARG A 71 -9.09 6.37 -25.40
N GLU A 72 -9.36 5.18 -24.91
CA GLU A 72 -10.52 4.38 -25.31
C GLU A 72 -11.04 3.59 -24.11
N LEU A 73 -12.30 3.13 -24.20
CA LEU A 73 -12.92 2.34 -23.11
C LEU A 73 -12.39 0.91 -23.04
N GLY A 74 -11.83 0.36 -24.13
CA GLY A 74 -11.37 -1.02 -24.23
C GLY A 74 -12.46 -2.01 -24.62
N ARG A 75 -12.07 -3.14 -25.23
CA ARG A 75 -12.99 -4.15 -25.78
C ARG A 75 -13.84 -4.87 -24.71
N ALA A 76 -13.32 -5.02 -23.49
CA ALA A 76 -14.00 -5.75 -22.41
C ALA A 76 -15.12 -4.95 -21.72
N HIS A 77 -15.31 -3.68 -22.10
CA HIS A 77 -16.25 -2.78 -21.43
C HIS A 77 -17.56 -2.66 -22.19
N ALA A 78 -18.55 -3.48 -21.80
CA ALA A 78 -19.93 -3.28 -22.21
C ALA A 78 -20.62 -2.29 -21.25
N PRO A 79 -21.12 -1.12 -21.70
CA PRO A 79 -21.86 -0.19 -20.87
C PRO A 79 -23.08 -0.85 -20.20
N LEU A 80 -23.44 -0.37 -19.01
CA LEU A 80 -24.69 -0.76 -18.34
C LEU A 80 -25.89 -0.16 -19.09
N THR A 81 -26.94 -0.97 -19.26
CA THR A 81 -28.23 -0.51 -19.81
C THR A 81 -29.09 0.23 -18.78
N THR A 82 -28.72 0.17 -17.50
CA THR A 82 -29.41 0.81 -16.38
C THR A 82 -29.35 2.33 -16.49
N ARG A 83 -30.49 2.99 -16.33
CA ARG A 83 -30.60 4.46 -16.31
C ARG A 83 -30.41 4.98 -14.88
N ILE A 84 -29.30 5.65 -14.63
CA ILE A 84 -28.88 6.08 -13.30
C ILE A 84 -29.11 7.59 -13.17
N ALA A 85 -30.12 7.98 -12.39
CA ALA A 85 -30.24 9.37 -11.96
C ALA A 85 -29.11 9.71 -10.99
N ILE A 86 -28.42 10.84 -11.17
CA ILE A 86 -27.22 11.14 -10.38
C ILE A 86 -27.19 12.57 -9.83
N ILE A 87 -26.87 12.70 -8.54
CA ILE A 87 -26.50 13.96 -7.88
C ILE A 87 -25.05 13.82 -7.41
N ALA A 88 -24.11 14.43 -8.13
CA ALA A 88 -22.68 14.35 -7.84
C ALA A 88 -21.93 15.58 -8.34
N ASP A 89 -20.68 15.75 -7.90
CA ASP A 89 -19.79 16.76 -8.46
C ASP A 89 -19.30 16.38 -9.88
N PRO A 90 -18.77 17.33 -10.67
CA PRO A 90 -18.34 17.07 -12.05
C PRO A 90 -17.28 15.97 -12.18
N PHE A 91 -16.36 15.83 -11.21
CA PHE A 91 -15.29 14.84 -11.29
C PHE A 91 -15.83 13.41 -11.17
N LEU A 92 -16.80 13.20 -10.27
CA LEU A 92 -17.41 11.88 -10.14
C LEU A 92 -18.23 11.52 -11.39
N VAL A 93 -18.97 12.48 -11.96
CA VAL A 93 -19.71 12.24 -13.21
C VAL A 93 -18.76 11.87 -14.35
N THR A 94 -17.66 12.62 -14.53
CA THR A 94 -16.63 12.28 -15.53
C THR A 94 -16.03 10.89 -15.27
N SER A 95 -15.81 10.50 -14.01
CA SER A 95 -15.24 9.18 -13.71
C SER A 95 -16.14 8.00 -14.14
N PHE A 96 -17.42 8.25 -14.39
CA PHE A 96 -18.39 7.26 -14.89
C PHE A 96 -18.79 7.46 -16.36
N GLU A 97 -18.13 8.37 -17.08
CA GLU A 97 -18.44 8.65 -18.49
C GLU A 97 -18.44 7.36 -19.33
N ALA A 98 -19.47 7.22 -20.17
CA ALA A 98 -19.71 6.07 -21.05
C ALA A 98 -19.92 4.70 -20.35
N LEU A 99 -20.03 4.64 -19.02
CA LEU A 99 -20.24 3.37 -18.31
C LEU A 99 -21.73 2.97 -18.14
N ALA A 100 -22.65 3.94 -18.18
CA ALA A 100 -24.09 3.75 -18.09
C ALA A 100 -24.82 4.96 -18.71
N ASP A 101 -26.15 4.89 -18.81
CA ASP A 101 -26.97 6.07 -19.12
C ASP A 101 -27.20 6.90 -17.84
N PHE A 102 -26.46 8.00 -17.69
CA PHE A 102 -26.56 8.88 -16.52
C PHE A 102 -27.50 10.06 -16.79
N LEU A 103 -28.45 10.26 -15.88
CA LEU A 103 -29.43 11.34 -15.91
C LEU A 103 -29.11 12.35 -14.80
N PRO A 104 -28.42 13.48 -15.08
CA PRO A 104 -28.09 14.45 -14.04
C PRO A 104 -29.35 15.07 -13.41
N VAL A 105 -29.43 15.04 -12.09
CA VAL A 105 -30.58 15.57 -11.34
C VAL A 105 -30.29 16.98 -10.83
N THR A 106 -31.21 17.91 -11.09
CA THR A 106 -31.24 19.27 -10.57
C THR A 106 -32.53 19.49 -9.76
N PRO A 107 -32.60 20.56 -8.94
CA PRO A 107 -33.84 20.94 -8.24
C PRO A 107 -35.03 21.19 -9.18
N GLU A 108 -34.79 21.49 -10.45
CA GLU A 108 -35.83 21.81 -11.43
C GLU A 108 -36.30 20.58 -12.22
N ASN A 109 -35.41 19.62 -12.52
CA ASN A 109 -35.72 18.49 -13.40
C ASN A 109 -36.06 17.17 -12.67
N TYR A 110 -35.87 17.09 -11.34
CA TYR A 110 -35.96 15.82 -10.59
C TYR A 110 -37.26 15.04 -10.84
N ALA A 111 -38.38 15.75 -11.00
CA ALA A 111 -39.69 15.14 -11.18
C ALA A 111 -39.84 14.48 -12.56
N GLU A 112 -39.15 14.97 -13.58
CA GLU A 112 -39.09 14.32 -14.89
C GLU A 112 -38.11 13.15 -14.86
N THR A 113 -36.90 13.37 -14.35
CA THR A 113 -35.86 12.35 -14.26
C THR A 113 -36.32 11.11 -13.49
N ALA A 114 -37.08 11.29 -12.41
CA ALA A 114 -37.65 10.18 -11.64
C ALA A 114 -38.67 9.32 -12.42
N THR A 115 -39.14 9.72 -13.61
CA THR A 115 -40.00 8.86 -14.47
C THR A 115 -39.17 7.92 -15.35
N GLN A 116 -37.89 8.23 -15.52
CA GLN A 116 -36.99 7.57 -16.46
C GLN A 116 -35.90 6.78 -15.75
N ALA A 117 -35.60 7.07 -14.49
CA ALA A 117 -34.50 6.42 -13.78
C ALA A 117 -34.88 5.05 -13.22
N ASP A 118 -33.93 4.12 -13.25
CA ASP A 118 -34.05 2.81 -12.58
C ASP A 118 -33.47 2.85 -11.16
N VAL A 119 -32.58 3.82 -10.87
CA VAL A 119 -31.99 4.08 -9.55
C VAL A 119 -31.58 5.56 -9.43
N LEU A 120 -31.64 6.12 -8.21
CA LEU A 120 -31.06 7.41 -7.86
C LEU A 120 -29.75 7.22 -7.07
N LEU A 121 -28.64 7.71 -7.59
CA LEU A 121 -27.35 7.78 -6.92
C LEU A 121 -27.09 9.20 -6.38
N VAL A 122 -27.01 9.35 -5.06
CA VAL A 122 -26.68 10.61 -4.39
C VAL A 122 -25.28 10.51 -3.79
N ALA A 123 -24.31 11.25 -4.32
CA ALA A 123 -22.96 11.25 -3.80
C ALA A 123 -22.75 12.29 -2.69
N SER A 124 -21.79 12.08 -1.79
CA SER A 124 -21.34 13.12 -0.86
C SER A 124 -20.67 14.26 -1.62
N THR A 125 -21.44 15.32 -1.89
CA THR A 125 -21.01 16.47 -2.71
C THR A 125 -21.40 17.81 -2.12
N TRP A 126 -20.67 18.86 -2.51
CA TRP A 126 -20.90 20.24 -2.12
C TRP A 126 -21.58 21.08 -3.20
N ARG A 127 -21.61 20.56 -4.44
CA ARG A 127 -22.21 21.15 -5.66
C ARG A 127 -22.50 20.05 -6.67
N GLY A 128 -23.43 20.28 -7.58
CA GLY A 128 -23.82 19.33 -8.61
C GLY A 128 -22.91 19.32 -9.83
N HIS A 129 -23.33 18.57 -10.85
CA HIS A 129 -22.55 18.19 -12.03
C HIS A 129 -22.12 19.37 -12.93
N ASP A 130 -22.85 20.47 -12.88
CA ASP A 130 -22.57 21.73 -13.59
C ASP A 130 -21.67 22.68 -12.78
N GLY A 131 -21.30 22.28 -11.55
CA GLY A 131 -20.54 23.09 -10.62
C GLY A 131 -21.35 24.20 -9.91
N ALA A 132 -22.66 24.30 -10.17
CA ALA A 132 -23.53 25.39 -9.71
C ALA A 132 -24.79 24.89 -8.99
N CYS A 133 -25.54 23.95 -9.57
CA CYS A 133 -26.70 23.34 -8.93
C CYS A 133 -26.29 22.64 -7.62
N TRP A 134 -27.24 22.40 -6.72
CA TRP A 134 -26.98 21.76 -5.41
C TRP A 134 -25.89 22.43 -4.53
N ARG A 135 -25.51 23.68 -4.80
CA ARG A 135 -24.50 24.38 -3.98
C ARG A 135 -24.91 24.40 -2.51
N GLY A 136 -24.03 23.91 -1.64
CA GLY A 136 -24.25 23.85 -0.20
C GLY A 136 -25.09 22.65 0.27
N VAL A 137 -25.38 21.67 -0.61
CA VAL A 137 -26.16 20.46 -0.22
C VAL A 137 -25.50 19.65 0.90
N GLY A 138 -24.17 19.63 0.98
CA GLY A 138 -23.44 19.00 2.08
C GLY A 138 -23.52 19.73 3.42
N THR A 139 -23.94 20.99 3.44
CA THR A 139 -24.04 21.79 4.68
C THR A 139 -25.34 21.45 5.43
N PRO A 140 -25.27 21.00 6.70
CA PRO A 140 -26.45 20.73 7.53
C PRO A 140 -27.39 21.94 7.58
N GLY A 141 -28.69 21.69 7.43
CA GLY A 141 -29.71 22.74 7.47
C GLY A 141 -29.71 23.70 6.27
N SER A 142 -28.96 23.45 5.19
CA SER A 142 -29.06 24.28 3.99
C SER A 142 -30.39 24.10 3.26
N ARG A 143 -30.82 25.11 2.49
CA ARG A 143 -32.04 25.00 1.67
C ARG A 143 -31.93 23.88 0.63
N ALA A 144 -30.75 23.71 0.03
CA ALA A 144 -30.49 22.65 -0.93
C ALA A 144 -30.64 21.27 -0.29
N ARG A 145 -30.07 21.07 0.92
CA ARG A 145 -30.19 19.81 1.65
C ARG A 145 -31.63 19.48 2.03
N ARG A 146 -32.38 20.44 2.57
CA ARG A 146 -33.81 20.25 2.85
C ARG A 146 -34.59 19.87 1.58
N HIS A 147 -34.32 20.53 0.46
CA HIS A 147 -34.97 20.19 -0.80
C HIS A 147 -34.64 18.76 -1.26
N LEU A 148 -33.39 18.31 -1.09
CA LEU A 148 -32.99 16.93 -1.37
C LEU A 148 -33.77 15.93 -0.51
N LEU A 149 -33.81 16.15 0.80
CA LEU A 149 -34.43 15.25 1.79
C LEU A 149 -35.96 15.25 1.74
N ASP A 150 -36.57 16.44 1.65
CA ASP A 150 -38.02 16.60 1.81
C ASP A 150 -38.78 16.46 0.48
N VAL A 151 -38.11 16.66 -0.66
CA VAL A 151 -38.76 16.73 -1.98
C VAL A 151 -38.20 15.70 -2.95
N VAL A 152 -36.89 15.72 -3.21
CA VAL A 152 -36.29 14.92 -4.29
C VAL A 152 -36.26 13.43 -3.94
N ILE A 153 -35.65 13.02 -2.83
CA ILE A 153 -35.60 11.61 -2.41
C ILE A 153 -37.02 11.01 -2.31
N PRO A 154 -37.99 11.66 -1.65
CA PRO A 154 -39.38 11.17 -1.62
C PRO A 154 -40.04 11.05 -2.99
N ALA A 155 -39.71 11.91 -3.96
CA ALA A 155 -40.27 11.84 -5.31
C ALA A 155 -39.81 10.59 -6.07
N PHE A 156 -38.54 10.19 -5.92
CA PHE A 156 -38.03 8.94 -6.48
C PHE A 156 -38.64 7.72 -5.78
N ARG A 157 -38.67 7.71 -4.45
CA ARG A 157 -39.23 6.58 -3.66
C ARG A 157 -40.72 6.36 -3.94
N ARG A 158 -41.53 7.43 -4.12
CA ARG A 158 -42.96 7.30 -4.50
C ARG A 158 -43.19 6.60 -5.84
N ARG A 159 -42.18 6.54 -6.71
CA ARG A 159 -42.24 5.83 -7.99
C ARG A 159 -41.58 4.46 -7.96
N GLY A 160 -41.14 4.01 -6.78
CA GLY A 160 -40.45 2.73 -6.62
C GLY A 160 -39.01 2.76 -7.14
N VAL A 161 -38.42 3.94 -7.36
CA VAL A 161 -37.01 4.05 -7.75
C VAL A 161 -36.15 4.02 -6.48
N PRO A 162 -35.25 3.02 -6.30
CA PRO A 162 -34.39 2.92 -5.14
C PRO A 162 -33.35 4.05 -5.11
N VAL A 163 -32.98 4.45 -3.90
CA VAL A 163 -32.01 5.51 -3.64
C VAL A 163 -30.76 4.93 -2.99
N VAL A 164 -29.60 5.16 -3.60
CA VAL A 164 -28.29 4.82 -3.05
C VAL A 164 -27.54 6.08 -2.67
N PHE A 165 -27.06 6.17 -1.44
CA PHE A 165 -26.13 7.20 -1.02
C PHE A 165 -24.69 6.71 -1.14
N TYR A 166 -23.84 7.44 -1.86
CA TYR A 166 -22.42 7.14 -2.01
C TYR A 166 -21.53 8.17 -1.33
N SER A 167 -20.90 7.80 -0.21
CA SER A 167 -19.88 8.63 0.40
C SER A 167 -18.49 8.38 -0.22
N LYS A 168 -18.08 9.31 -1.08
CA LYS A 168 -16.82 9.22 -1.84
C LYS A 168 -15.56 9.60 -1.06
N GLU A 169 -15.66 10.24 0.11
CA GLU A 169 -14.48 10.69 0.89
C GLU A 169 -14.71 10.52 2.40
N ASP A 170 -15.10 9.31 2.82
CA ASP A 170 -15.14 8.95 4.24
C ASP A 170 -13.75 8.56 4.76
N PRO A 171 -13.47 8.66 6.08
CA PRO A 171 -14.33 9.20 7.14
C PRO A 171 -14.64 10.72 7.15
N PRO A 172 -13.87 11.63 6.49
CA PRO A 172 -14.11 13.07 6.61
C PRO A 172 -15.53 13.53 6.27
N ASN A 173 -16.21 12.86 5.34
CA ASN A 173 -17.57 13.22 4.94
C ASN A 173 -18.67 12.65 5.85
N TYR A 174 -18.37 11.65 6.67
CA TYR A 174 -19.37 10.91 7.45
C TYR A 174 -20.32 11.82 8.24
N SER A 175 -19.76 12.66 9.12
CA SER A 175 -20.54 13.54 10.01
C SER A 175 -21.33 14.62 9.27
N TRP A 176 -20.89 14.98 8.06
CA TRP A 176 -21.59 15.96 7.23
C TRP A 176 -22.81 15.36 6.54
N PHE A 177 -22.78 14.08 6.18
CA PHE A 177 -23.78 13.47 5.30
C PHE A 177 -24.60 12.33 5.92
N VAL A 178 -24.37 11.93 7.17
CA VAL A 178 -25.10 10.82 7.81
C VAL A 178 -26.64 10.95 7.72
N GLU A 179 -27.20 12.15 7.79
CA GLU A 179 -28.65 12.37 7.61
C GLU A 179 -29.12 12.08 6.17
N VAL A 180 -28.29 12.42 5.16
CA VAL A 180 -28.59 12.10 3.75
C VAL A 180 -28.47 10.61 3.52
N ALA A 181 -27.49 9.96 4.13
CA ALA A 181 -27.32 8.52 4.11
C ALA A 181 -28.54 7.79 4.72
N ALA A 182 -29.05 8.28 5.86
CA ALA A 182 -30.21 7.72 6.54
C ALA A 182 -31.51 7.81 5.71
N ALA A 183 -31.58 8.73 4.74
CA ALA A 183 -32.74 8.89 3.86
C ALA A 183 -32.73 7.93 2.65
N ALA A 184 -31.61 7.24 2.39
CA ALA A 184 -31.42 6.32 1.28
C ALA A 184 -31.91 4.89 1.61
N ASP A 185 -32.06 4.05 0.60
CA ASP A 185 -32.37 2.63 0.75
C ASP A 185 -31.08 1.80 0.97
N ALA A 186 -29.97 2.23 0.37
CA ALA A 186 -28.64 1.64 0.54
C ALA A 186 -27.55 2.73 0.71
N VAL A 187 -26.48 2.39 1.43
CA VAL A 187 -25.30 3.23 1.60
C VAL A 187 -24.08 2.51 1.06
N VAL A 188 -23.28 3.18 0.25
CA VAL A 188 -21.93 2.75 -0.09
C VAL A 188 -20.91 3.78 0.38
N THR A 189 -19.79 3.32 0.90
CA THR A 189 -18.72 4.19 1.42
C THR A 189 -17.35 3.79 0.88
N THR A 190 -16.44 4.75 0.77
CA THR A 190 -15.03 4.49 0.43
C THR A 190 -14.22 3.94 1.60
N ALA A 191 -14.70 4.05 2.86
CA ALA A 191 -13.98 3.65 4.05
C ALA A 191 -14.68 2.49 4.79
N GLU A 192 -14.06 1.33 4.84
CA GLU A 192 -14.55 0.16 5.60
C GLU A 192 -14.75 0.50 7.09
N GLU A 193 -13.90 1.36 7.65
CA GLU A 193 -13.89 1.69 9.07
C GLU A 193 -15.17 2.40 9.55
N VAL A 194 -15.93 3.03 8.64
CA VAL A 194 -17.19 3.72 9.00
C VAL A 194 -18.44 2.86 8.78
N VAL A 195 -18.30 1.66 8.19
CA VAL A 195 -19.44 0.74 7.98
C VAL A 195 -20.19 0.43 9.28
N PRO A 196 -19.52 0.13 10.42
CA PRO A 196 -20.22 -0.08 11.69
C PRO A 196 -21.00 1.15 12.17
N HIS A 197 -20.50 2.36 11.90
CA HIS A 197 -21.17 3.61 12.28
C HIS A 197 -22.44 3.83 11.45
N TYR A 198 -22.38 3.65 10.12
CA TYR A 198 -23.58 3.73 9.28
C TYR A 198 -24.64 2.72 9.69
N ARG A 199 -24.27 1.48 10.05
CA ARG A 199 -25.23 0.49 10.54
C ARG A 199 -25.91 0.89 11.85
N ALA A 200 -25.21 1.66 12.70
CA ALA A 200 -25.76 2.14 13.96
C ALA A 200 -26.63 3.40 13.77
N ASP A 201 -26.15 4.36 12.98
CA ASP A 201 -26.78 5.68 12.82
C ASP A 201 -27.85 5.71 11.72
N CYS A 202 -27.90 4.70 10.84
CA CYS A 202 -28.87 4.57 9.76
C CYS A 202 -29.58 3.19 9.81
N PRO A 203 -30.41 2.92 10.84
CA PRO A 203 -30.99 1.58 11.06
C PRO A 203 -31.99 1.16 9.97
N ASP A 204 -32.57 2.11 9.23
CA ASP A 204 -33.53 1.86 8.16
C ASP A 204 -32.86 1.56 6.81
N VAL A 205 -31.54 1.74 6.70
CA VAL A 205 -30.77 1.42 5.49
C VAL A 205 -30.65 -0.10 5.37
N GLN A 206 -31.05 -0.64 4.22
CA GLN A 206 -31.13 -2.09 3.99
C GLN A 206 -29.75 -2.75 3.86
N SER A 207 -28.79 -2.01 3.30
CA SER A 207 -27.43 -2.49 3.08
C SER A 207 -26.41 -1.36 3.18
N VAL A 208 -25.29 -1.67 3.83
CA VAL A 208 -24.12 -0.79 3.88
C VAL A 208 -22.93 -1.57 3.34
N ASP A 209 -22.30 -1.04 2.28
CA ASP A 209 -21.20 -1.71 1.59
C ASP A 209 -20.01 -0.77 1.28
N VAL A 210 -18.87 -1.33 0.89
CA VAL A 210 -17.63 -0.58 0.64
C VAL A 210 -17.31 -0.53 -0.85
N VAL A 211 -17.23 0.67 -1.43
CA VAL A 211 -16.85 0.89 -2.83
C VAL A 211 -15.63 1.80 -2.85
N PRO A 212 -14.41 1.27 -3.03
CA PRO A 212 -13.23 2.11 -3.18
C PRO A 212 -13.26 2.85 -4.52
N PHE A 213 -12.40 3.85 -4.68
CA PHE A 213 -12.26 4.50 -5.97
C PHE A 213 -11.77 3.54 -7.05
N GLY A 214 -12.23 3.77 -8.28
CA GLY A 214 -11.81 3.05 -9.46
C GLY A 214 -11.38 3.98 -10.59
N VAL A 215 -10.82 3.38 -11.64
CA VAL A 215 -10.42 4.06 -12.86
C VAL A 215 -11.34 3.71 -14.01
N ASN A 216 -11.56 4.70 -14.87
CA ASN A 216 -12.23 4.55 -16.16
C ASN A 216 -11.19 4.62 -17.29
N PRO A 217 -11.04 3.58 -18.14
CA PRO A 217 -10.06 3.53 -19.22
C PRO A 217 -10.12 4.71 -20.21
N LEU A 218 -11.31 5.30 -20.38
CA LEU A 218 -11.50 6.49 -21.23
C LEU A 218 -10.71 7.72 -20.74
N HIS A 219 -10.38 7.75 -19.45
CA HIS A 219 -9.64 8.84 -18.82
C HIS A 219 -8.25 8.42 -18.31
N HIS A 220 -8.12 7.18 -17.81
CA HIS A 220 -6.90 6.66 -17.21
C HIS A 220 -6.49 5.39 -17.96
N SER A 221 -5.41 5.47 -18.74
CA SER A 221 -5.03 4.38 -19.64
C SER A 221 -3.53 4.34 -19.85
N PRO A 222 -2.90 3.15 -19.95
CA PRO A 222 -1.49 3.05 -20.22
C PRO A 222 -1.15 3.25 -21.70
N ILE A 223 -2.14 3.34 -22.59
CA ILE A 223 -1.90 3.51 -24.03
C ILE A 223 -0.96 4.71 -24.23
N GLY A 224 0.11 4.56 -25.00
CA GLY A 224 1.08 5.62 -25.32
C GLY A 224 2.00 6.02 -24.16
N SER A 225 1.91 5.40 -22.99
CA SER A 225 2.71 5.76 -21.80
C SER A 225 4.22 5.57 -21.95
N ARG A 226 4.65 4.87 -23.01
CA ARG A 226 6.07 4.60 -23.32
C ARG A 226 6.61 5.31 -24.56
N LEU A 227 5.77 6.09 -25.27
CA LEU A 227 6.19 6.78 -26.50
C LEU A 227 7.30 7.80 -26.26
N ARG A 228 7.10 8.66 -25.26
CA ARG A 228 7.99 9.79 -24.93
C ARG A 228 7.89 10.11 -23.44
N PRO A 229 8.31 9.20 -22.55
CA PRO A 229 8.25 9.46 -21.13
C PRO A 229 9.11 10.68 -20.77
N VAL A 230 8.56 11.61 -20.00
CA VAL A 230 9.29 12.74 -19.44
C VAL A 230 9.94 12.33 -18.12
N SER A 231 11.16 12.78 -17.93
CA SER A 231 11.97 12.50 -16.74
C SER A 231 11.53 13.30 -15.51
N SER A 232 10.69 14.33 -15.68
CA SER A 232 10.21 15.17 -14.57
C SER A 232 9.27 14.40 -13.64
N VAL A 233 9.39 14.65 -12.35
CA VAL A 233 8.41 14.23 -11.34
C VAL A 233 7.41 15.35 -11.14
N PHE A 234 6.12 15.03 -11.13
CA PHE A 234 5.10 16.06 -10.89
C PHE A 234 4.21 15.80 -9.68
N PHE A 235 3.67 16.88 -9.12
CA PHE A 235 2.58 16.88 -8.16
C PHE A 235 1.45 17.77 -8.67
N ALA A 236 0.20 17.32 -8.58
CA ALA A 236 -0.96 18.14 -8.93
C ALA A 236 -2.03 18.00 -7.86
N GLY A 237 -2.32 19.09 -7.15
CA GLY A 237 -3.28 19.08 -6.06
C GLY A 237 -3.26 20.35 -5.22
N SER A 238 -4.01 20.33 -4.13
CA SER A 238 -4.09 21.44 -3.19
C SER A 238 -3.06 21.28 -2.06
N TRP A 239 -2.42 22.38 -1.68
CA TRP A 239 -1.69 22.46 -0.43
C TRP A 239 -2.63 22.89 0.69
N HIS A 240 -2.49 22.34 1.90
CA HIS A 240 -3.31 22.75 3.05
C HIS A 240 -2.36 23.04 4.20
N GLN A 241 -2.22 24.31 4.60
CA GLN A 241 -1.30 24.69 5.67
C GLN A 241 -1.79 24.22 7.04
N ASP A 242 -3.09 24.45 7.33
CA ASP A 242 -3.62 24.27 8.68
C ASP A 242 -4.53 23.03 8.83
N LYS A 243 -5.26 22.66 7.77
CA LYS A 243 -6.30 21.63 7.84
C LYS A 243 -5.74 20.21 8.08
N TYR A 244 -4.58 19.92 7.50
CA TYR A 244 -3.95 18.59 7.53
C TYR A 244 -2.44 18.71 7.80
N PRO A 245 -2.02 18.96 9.06
CA PRO A 245 -0.63 19.25 9.40
C PRO A 245 0.32 18.09 9.08
N GLU A 246 -0.11 16.84 9.31
CA GLU A 246 0.70 15.66 8.97
C GLU A 246 0.89 15.53 7.46
N ARG A 247 -0.18 15.72 6.66
CA ARG A 247 -0.09 15.77 5.20
C ARG A 247 0.87 16.85 4.71
N ALA A 248 0.86 18.03 5.32
CA ALA A 248 1.79 19.11 4.98
C ALA A 248 3.24 18.77 5.32
N THR A 249 3.49 18.13 6.47
CA THR A 249 4.82 17.65 6.86
C THR A 249 5.39 16.65 5.85
N TRP A 250 4.63 15.62 5.50
CA TRP A 250 5.06 14.62 4.53
C TRP A 250 5.10 15.16 3.10
N GLY A 251 4.20 16.08 2.73
CA GLY A 251 4.29 16.81 1.47
C GLY A 251 5.60 17.58 1.32
N ARG A 252 6.12 18.17 2.40
CA ARG A 252 7.43 18.85 2.35
C ARG A 252 8.56 17.84 2.12
N ALA A 253 8.53 16.70 2.81
CA ALA A 253 9.52 15.65 2.64
C ALA A 253 9.54 15.09 1.21
N LEU A 254 8.36 14.87 0.61
CA LEU A 254 8.23 14.42 -0.78
C LEU A 254 8.80 15.43 -1.77
N LEU A 255 8.38 16.70 -1.69
CA LEU A 255 8.80 17.75 -2.60
C LEU A 255 10.31 18.04 -2.48
N GLU A 256 10.83 18.07 -1.26
CA GLU A 256 12.26 18.21 -0.99
C GLU A 256 13.06 17.00 -1.48
N GLY A 257 12.52 15.79 -1.36
CA GLY A 257 13.15 14.58 -1.86
C GLY A 257 13.32 14.59 -3.37
N VAL A 258 12.30 15.02 -4.12
CA VAL A 258 12.44 15.22 -5.57
C VAL A 258 13.50 16.27 -5.89
N ARG A 259 13.52 17.40 -5.17
CA ARG A 259 14.55 18.44 -5.36
C ARG A 259 15.99 17.96 -5.11
N ARG A 260 16.16 16.92 -4.29
CA ARG A 260 17.46 16.28 -4.02
C ARG A 260 17.83 15.19 -5.01
N SER A 261 16.85 14.71 -5.79
CA SER A 261 17.07 13.73 -6.86
C SER A 261 17.64 14.41 -8.11
N HIS A 262 18.02 13.60 -9.10
CA HIS A 262 18.50 14.08 -10.40
C HIS A 262 17.36 14.41 -11.39
N ARG A 263 16.12 14.58 -10.90
CA ARG A 263 14.93 14.82 -11.73
C ARG A 263 14.35 16.23 -11.52
N ASP A 264 13.78 16.79 -12.58
CA ASP A 264 13.03 18.05 -12.51
C ASP A 264 11.71 17.89 -11.74
N LEU A 265 11.26 18.95 -11.07
CA LEU A 265 10.01 19.00 -10.31
C LEU A 265 8.99 19.92 -10.98
N LEU A 266 7.77 19.42 -11.21
CA LEU A 266 6.62 20.22 -11.67
C LEU A 266 5.50 20.18 -10.62
N VAL A 267 5.03 21.34 -10.15
CA VAL A 267 3.92 21.41 -9.19
C VAL A 267 2.75 22.17 -9.81
N PHE A 268 1.56 21.58 -9.88
CA PHE A 268 0.34 22.22 -10.36
C PHE A 268 -0.61 22.49 -9.20
N ASP A 269 -0.81 23.77 -8.87
CA ASP A 269 -1.73 24.19 -7.82
C ASP A 269 -3.17 24.25 -8.33
N ARG A 270 -4.00 23.30 -7.89
CA ARG A 270 -5.44 23.25 -8.24
C ARG A 270 -6.20 24.50 -7.76
N ASN A 271 -5.71 25.18 -6.74
CA ASN A 271 -6.36 26.30 -6.08
C ASN A 271 -5.69 27.65 -6.39
N SER A 272 -4.85 27.71 -7.44
CA SER A 272 -4.11 28.93 -7.80
C SER A 272 -5.01 30.16 -7.99
N GLU A 273 -6.26 29.95 -8.38
CA GLU A 273 -7.27 31.00 -8.57
C GLU A 273 -7.89 31.53 -7.27
N LEU A 274 -7.87 30.75 -6.18
CA LEU A 274 -8.50 31.13 -4.90
C LEU A 274 -7.75 32.23 -4.15
N ARG A 275 -6.48 32.50 -4.51
CA ARG A 275 -5.61 33.54 -3.91
C ARG A 275 -5.58 33.54 -2.38
N SER A 276 -5.63 32.35 -1.77
CA SER A 276 -5.73 32.19 -0.30
C SER A 276 -4.44 31.65 0.30
N LEU A 277 -3.97 32.29 1.38
CA LEU A 277 -2.79 31.84 2.14
C LEU A 277 -2.92 30.41 2.68
N SER A 278 -4.13 29.97 3.04
CA SER A 278 -4.36 28.61 3.55
C SER A 278 -3.98 27.52 2.55
N TYR A 279 -3.87 27.85 1.26
CA TYR A 279 -3.49 26.96 0.17
C TYR A 279 -2.11 27.22 -0.42
N MET A 280 -1.33 28.14 0.14
CA MET A 280 -0.03 28.51 -0.41
C MET A 280 1.01 27.42 -0.15
N PHE A 281 1.73 27.00 -1.20
CA PHE A 281 2.83 26.05 -1.11
C PHE A 281 4.04 26.61 -0.33
N PRO A 282 4.91 25.75 0.22
CA PRO A 282 6.10 26.18 0.95
C PRO A 282 7.06 27.01 0.09
N GLY A 283 7.68 28.03 0.68
CA GLY A 283 8.60 28.96 0.01
C GLY A 283 9.65 28.31 -0.92
N PRO A 284 10.42 27.29 -0.46
CA PRO A 284 11.42 26.62 -1.30
C PRO A 284 10.87 25.91 -2.54
N VAL A 285 9.56 25.66 -2.59
CA VAL A 285 8.88 24.97 -3.70
C VAL A 285 8.18 25.95 -4.64
N LEU A 286 7.93 27.21 -4.23
CA LEU A 286 7.22 28.20 -5.04
C LEU A 286 7.76 28.39 -6.47
N PRO A 287 9.09 28.33 -6.74
CA PRO A 287 9.61 28.42 -8.11
C PRO A 287 9.07 27.34 -9.06
N PHE A 288 8.73 26.15 -8.53
CA PHE A 288 8.24 24.99 -9.28
C PHE A 288 6.71 24.96 -9.42
N VAL A 289 6.00 25.95 -8.85
CA VAL A 289 4.53 25.98 -8.84
C VAL A 289 4.00 26.69 -10.09
N HIS A 290 3.13 25.96 -10.79
CA HIS A 290 2.35 26.37 -11.94
C HIS A 290 0.88 26.51 -11.54
N ASN A 291 0.13 27.28 -12.33
CA ASN A 291 -1.31 27.45 -12.16
C ASN A 291 -2.06 26.13 -12.38
N ALA A 292 -3.33 26.11 -11.98
CA ALA A 292 -4.25 25.04 -12.28
C ALA A 292 -4.28 24.75 -13.80
N VAL A 293 -4.24 23.45 -14.14
CA VAL A 293 -4.33 22.96 -15.51
C VAL A 293 -5.68 22.24 -15.72
N PRO A 294 -6.19 22.21 -16.97
CA PRO A 294 -7.41 21.45 -17.28
C PRO A 294 -7.28 19.97 -16.89
N HIS A 295 -8.40 19.36 -16.49
CA HIS A 295 -8.41 17.96 -16.06
C HIS A 295 -7.90 16.99 -17.14
N ALA A 296 -8.28 17.21 -18.41
CA ALA A 296 -7.81 16.41 -19.54
C ALA A 296 -6.28 16.48 -19.71
N PHE A 297 -5.69 17.67 -19.61
CA PHE A 297 -4.23 17.83 -19.64
C PHE A 297 -3.56 17.05 -18.52
N LEU A 298 -4.13 17.09 -17.31
CA LEU A 298 -3.60 16.36 -16.17
C LEU A 298 -3.66 14.84 -16.37
N MET A 299 -4.71 14.31 -17.01
CA MET A 299 -4.78 12.86 -17.33
C MET A 299 -3.70 12.46 -18.34
N ASP A 300 -3.43 13.31 -19.33
CA ASP A 300 -2.37 13.03 -20.31
C ASP A 300 -0.97 13.22 -19.75
N LEU A 301 -0.77 14.18 -18.83
CA LEU A 301 0.48 14.35 -18.11
C LEU A 301 0.85 13.09 -17.30
N GLN A 302 -0.14 12.44 -16.67
CA GLN A 302 0.08 11.18 -15.96
C GLN A 302 0.68 10.13 -16.89
N ARG A 303 0.09 9.94 -18.08
CA ARG A 303 0.53 8.94 -19.07
C ARG A 303 1.97 9.13 -19.52
N VAL A 304 2.41 10.37 -19.70
CA VAL A 304 3.78 10.65 -20.17
C VAL A 304 4.80 10.74 -19.04
N SER A 305 4.40 10.71 -17.77
CA SER A 305 5.34 10.89 -16.67
C SER A 305 5.80 9.55 -16.10
N ASP A 306 7.11 9.41 -15.89
CA ASP A 306 7.65 8.22 -15.24
C ASP A 306 7.29 8.16 -13.74
N PHE A 307 7.29 9.31 -13.07
CA PHE A 307 7.06 9.44 -11.64
C PHE A 307 6.04 10.54 -11.32
N ALA A 308 5.26 10.33 -10.26
CA ALA A 308 4.38 11.36 -9.72
C ALA A 308 4.21 11.22 -8.21
N LEU A 309 3.96 12.37 -7.57
CA LEU A 309 3.69 12.46 -6.14
C LEU A 309 2.18 12.34 -5.86
N ASN A 310 1.83 11.57 -4.84
CA ASN A 310 0.48 11.47 -4.29
C ASN A 310 0.46 11.85 -2.80
N LEU A 311 -0.57 12.59 -2.38
CA LEU A 311 -0.76 12.99 -0.99
C LEU A 311 -2.12 12.56 -0.44
N ASN A 312 -2.10 11.71 0.58
CA ASN A 312 -3.24 11.25 1.34
C ASN A 312 -3.50 12.15 2.55
N SER A 313 -4.78 12.50 2.78
CA SER A 313 -5.24 13.15 4.01
C SER A 313 -5.73 12.15 5.06
N VAL A 314 -6.13 10.95 4.63
CA VAL A 314 -6.54 9.83 5.48
C VAL A 314 -5.40 8.82 5.48
N ILE A 315 -4.82 8.55 6.65
CA ILE A 315 -3.66 7.64 6.77
C ILE A 315 -4.01 6.25 7.31
N GLY A 316 -5.10 6.14 8.09
CA GLY A 316 -5.46 4.92 8.82
C GLY A 316 -6.53 4.05 8.16
N SER A 317 -6.98 4.37 6.94
CA SER A 317 -8.03 3.58 6.27
C SER A 317 -7.43 2.51 5.36
N LYS A 318 -8.03 1.32 5.39
CA LYS A 318 -7.73 0.15 4.55
C LYS A 318 -8.23 0.33 3.12
N THR A 319 -9.34 1.04 2.93
CA THR A 319 -10.02 1.15 1.63
C THR A 319 -10.09 2.58 1.10
N MET A 320 -9.93 3.59 1.97
CA MET A 320 -9.85 4.99 1.55
C MET A 320 -8.40 5.47 1.44
N TYR A 321 -8.04 5.91 0.24
CA TYR A 321 -6.84 6.65 -0.11
C TYR A 321 -7.18 7.62 -1.25
N ALA A 322 -6.29 8.55 -1.57
CA ALA A 322 -6.51 9.49 -2.66
C ALA A 322 -6.67 8.73 -3.99
N ASN A 323 -7.74 8.99 -4.75
CA ASN A 323 -8.00 8.34 -6.04
C ASN A 323 -6.80 8.44 -7.00
N ARG A 324 -6.08 9.57 -6.94
CA ARG A 324 -4.86 9.82 -7.71
C ARG A 324 -3.84 8.69 -7.63
N ALA A 325 -3.76 7.97 -6.51
CA ALA A 325 -2.86 6.83 -6.39
C ALA A 325 -3.18 5.71 -7.40
N ILE A 326 -4.45 5.46 -7.72
CA ILE A 326 -4.85 4.44 -8.71
C ILE A 326 -4.83 5.03 -10.12
N GLU A 327 -5.25 6.29 -10.31
CA GLU A 327 -5.20 6.99 -11.60
C GLU A 327 -3.78 6.97 -12.21
N LEU A 328 -2.77 7.25 -11.39
CA LEU A 328 -1.36 7.21 -11.78
C LEU A 328 -0.90 5.81 -12.17
N GLN A 329 -1.27 4.80 -11.39
CA GLN A 329 -0.93 3.41 -11.68
C GLN A 329 -1.55 2.94 -12.99
N ALA A 330 -2.82 3.28 -13.24
CA ALA A 330 -3.52 2.99 -14.49
C ALA A 330 -2.86 3.64 -15.70
N SER A 331 -2.26 4.82 -15.51
CA SER A 331 -1.54 5.58 -16.54
C SER A 331 -0.10 5.08 -16.77
N GLY A 332 0.36 4.08 -16.01
CA GLY A 332 1.71 3.54 -16.14
C GLY A 332 2.80 4.37 -15.44
N THR A 333 2.43 5.16 -14.44
CA THR A 333 3.33 6.05 -13.65
C THR A 333 3.75 5.39 -12.33
N VAL A 334 5.00 5.59 -11.91
CA VAL A 334 5.47 5.22 -10.57
C VAL A 334 4.91 6.21 -9.55
N VAL A 335 4.24 5.69 -8.52
CA VAL A 335 3.63 6.51 -7.47
C VAL A 335 4.54 6.58 -6.25
N ILE A 336 4.85 7.80 -5.83
CA ILE A 336 5.51 8.09 -4.58
C ILE A 336 4.53 8.83 -3.67
N SER A 337 4.30 8.33 -2.45
CA SER A 337 3.26 8.85 -1.58
C SER A 337 3.68 8.97 -0.11
N ASN A 338 2.95 9.79 0.66
CA ASN A 338 2.98 9.67 2.11
C ASN A 338 2.21 8.41 2.55
N TYR A 339 2.46 7.98 3.78
CA TYR A 339 1.86 6.78 4.32
C TYR A 339 0.32 6.80 4.27
N ASN A 340 -0.25 5.67 3.87
CA ASN A 340 -1.64 5.30 4.03
C ASN A 340 -1.71 3.77 4.18
N LEU A 341 -2.55 3.30 5.10
CA LEU A 341 -2.70 1.87 5.41
C LEU A 341 -3.10 1.04 4.19
N GLY A 342 -4.16 1.45 3.47
CA GLY A 342 -4.61 0.76 2.26
C GLY A 342 -3.54 0.70 1.18
N LEU A 343 -2.78 1.78 0.97
CA LEU A 343 -1.66 1.79 0.03
C LEU A 343 -0.55 0.82 0.44
N ASN A 344 -0.17 0.81 1.72
CA ASN A 344 0.86 -0.07 2.26
C ASN A 344 0.52 -1.56 2.12
N SER A 345 -0.75 -1.91 2.35
CA SER A 345 -1.21 -3.29 2.34
C SER A 345 -1.48 -3.81 0.93
N ARG A 346 -2.17 -3.02 0.10
CA ARG A 346 -2.69 -3.47 -1.20
C ARG A 346 -1.73 -3.20 -2.37
N PHE A 347 -0.89 -2.17 -2.26
CA PHE A 347 -0.03 -1.72 -3.36
C PHE A 347 1.42 -1.55 -2.87
N PRO A 348 2.11 -2.64 -2.47
CA PRO A 348 3.47 -2.55 -1.91
C PRO A 348 4.53 -1.98 -2.87
N HIS A 349 4.22 -1.87 -4.17
CA HIS A 349 5.04 -1.19 -5.19
C HIS A 349 4.85 0.32 -5.24
N VAL A 350 3.88 0.88 -4.52
CA VAL A 350 3.81 2.32 -4.25
C VAL A 350 4.86 2.66 -3.20
N HIS A 351 5.81 3.53 -3.54
CA HIS A 351 6.85 3.93 -2.62
C HIS A 351 6.28 4.87 -1.56
N LEU A 352 6.32 4.44 -0.29
CA LEU A 352 5.86 5.23 0.85
C LEU A 352 7.05 5.93 1.49
N ALA A 353 7.11 7.25 1.33
CA ALA A 353 8.25 8.04 1.76
C ALA A 353 8.43 8.01 3.28
N ASN A 354 9.65 7.69 3.72
CA ASN A 354 10.06 7.77 5.13
C ASN A 354 10.90 9.02 5.44
N SER A 355 11.54 9.60 4.43
CA SER A 355 12.33 10.83 4.54
C SER A 355 12.47 11.51 3.17
N ALA A 356 13.01 12.73 3.13
CA ALA A 356 13.39 13.34 1.84
C ALA A 356 14.58 12.62 1.18
N ALA A 357 15.50 12.05 1.97
CA ALA A 357 16.61 11.26 1.44
C ALA A 357 16.13 9.94 0.84
N ASP A 358 15.12 9.32 1.44
CA ASP A 358 14.48 8.09 1.00
C ASP A 358 13.89 8.26 -0.39
N VAL A 359 13.13 9.35 -0.59
CA VAL A 359 12.53 9.71 -1.88
C VAL A 359 13.59 9.93 -2.95
N ALA A 360 14.64 10.70 -2.64
CA ALA A 360 15.74 10.95 -3.58
C ALA A 360 16.46 9.65 -3.95
N GLY A 361 16.82 8.86 -2.95
CA GLY A 361 17.49 7.57 -3.13
C GLY A 361 16.63 6.57 -3.89
N PHE A 362 15.32 6.53 -3.67
CA PHE A 362 14.40 5.70 -4.45
C PHE A 362 14.38 6.11 -5.92
N ILE A 363 14.23 7.40 -6.23
CA ILE A 363 14.20 7.89 -7.62
C ILE A 363 15.52 7.59 -8.34
N ASP A 364 16.65 7.83 -7.67
CA ASP A 364 17.97 7.76 -8.30
C ASP A 364 18.56 6.34 -8.37
N SER A 365 18.11 5.41 -7.51
CA SER A 365 18.62 4.04 -7.47
C SER A 365 17.89 3.06 -8.39
N LEU A 366 16.70 3.43 -8.90
CA LEU A 366 15.94 2.55 -9.79
C LEU A 366 16.64 2.36 -11.13
N THR A 367 16.97 1.11 -11.43
CA THR A 367 17.30 0.71 -12.80
C THR A 367 16.08 0.82 -13.71
N PHE A 368 16.31 0.90 -15.02
CA PHE A 368 15.26 0.91 -16.03
C PHE A 368 14.26 -0.24 -15.85
N ASP A 369 14.76 -1.47 -15.70
CA ASP A 369 13.93 -2.67 -15.54
C ASP A 369 13.10 -2.63 -14.26
N GLN A 370 13.66 -2.13 -13.15
CA GLN A 370 12.93 -2.00 -11.88
C GLN A 370 11.82 -0.97 -11.98
N GLN A 371 12.10 0.19 -12.57
CA GLN A 371 11.11 1.23 -12.80
C GLN A 371 9.94 0.68 -13.63
N ARG A 372 10.25 0.01 -14.75
CA ARG A 372 9.24 -0.58 -15.64
C ARG A 372 8.47 -1.73 -14.97
N THR A 373 9.13 -2.54 -14.15
CA THR A 373 8.48 -3.59 -13.36
C THR A 373 7.45 -3.01 -12.38
N ILE A 374 7.77 -1.90 -11.70
CA ILE A 374 6.86 -1.19 -10.80
C ILE A 374 5.66 -0.62 -11.58
N GLN A 375 5.90 -0.01 -12.74
CA GLN A 375 4.82 0.56 -13.55
C GLN A 375 3.88 -0.51 -14.10
N VAL A 376 4.40 -1.63 -14.61
CA VAL A 376 3.59 -2.77 -15.08
C VAL A 376 2.80 -3.38 -13.92
N ARG A 377 3.38 -3.45 -12.72
CA ARG A 377 2.65 -3.87 -11.51
C ARG A 377 1.48 -2.93 -11.19
N GLY A 378 1.69 -1.61 -11.29
CA GLY A 378 0.62 -0.63 -11.13
C GLY A 378 -0.53 -0.82 -12.11
N ILE A 379 -0.22 -1.04 -13.40
CA ILE A 379 -1.23 -1.30 -14.43
C ILE A 379 -2.02 -2.58 -14.10
N ARG A 380 -1.34 -3.66 -13.69
CA ARG A 380 -1.99 -4.91 -13.27
C ARG A 380 -2.99 -4.69 -12.15
N ASP A 381 -2.60 -3.97 -11.10
CA ASP A 381 -3.45 -3.76 -9.94
C ASP A 381 -4.63 -2.83 -10.26
N ALA A 382 -4.41 -1.77 -11.04
CA ALA A 382 -5.47 -0.85 -11.47
C ALA A 382 -6.55 -1.58 -12.29
N PHE A 383 -6.17 -2.26 -13.37
CA PHE A 383 -7.13 -2.91 -14.27
C PHE A 383 -7.58 -4.30 -13.80
N GLY A 384 -6.84 -4.93 -12.90
CA GLY A 384 -7.20 -6.23 -12.32
C GLY A 384 -8.42 -6.16 -11.40
N SER A 385 -8.54 -5.09 -10.60
CA SER A 385 -9.59 -5.01 -9.56
C SER A 385 -10.14 -3.62 -9.26
N ASN A 386 -9.61 -2.53 -9.81
CA ASN A 386 -9.98 -1.16 -9.42
C ASN A 386 -10.61 -0.39 -10.59
N LEU A 387 -11.55 -0.99 -11.31
CA LEU A 387 -12.31 -0.31 -12.36
C LEU A 387 -13.56 0.40 -11.79
N SER A 388 -13.83 1.61 -12.25
CA SER A 388 -15.07 2.35 -11.90
C SER A 388 -16.33 1.55 -12.25
N LEU A 389 -16.28 0.75 -13.32
CA LEU A 389 -17.37 -0.12 -13.73
C LEU A 389 -17.69 -1.19 -12.68
N TYR A 390 -16.66 -1.79 -12.05
CA TYR A 390 -16.88 -2.76 -10.96
C TYR A 390 -17.45 -2.09 -9.72
N GLY A 391 -17.06 -0.84 -9.47
CA GLY A 391 -17.68 -0.01 -8.43
C GLY A 391 -19.18 0.22 -8.69
N LEU A 392 -19.55 0.57 -9.93
CA LEU A 392 -20.96 0.70 -10.32
C LEU A 392 -21.72 -0.62 -10.20
N ASP A 393 -21.14 -1.73 -10.64
CA ASP A 393 -21.78 -3.04 -10.52
C ASP A 393 -22.09 -3.36 -9.05
N ARG A 394 -21.16 -3.04 -8.13
CA ARG A 394 -21.36 -3.19 -6.69
C ARG A 394 -22.45 -2.25 -6.16
N ILE A 395 -22.45 -0.97 -6.56
CA ILE A 395 -23.49 0.01 -6.20
C ILE A 395 -24.89 -0.47 -6.60
N LEU A 396 -25.04 -1.01 -7.82
CA LEU A 396 -26.33 -1.49 -8.31
C LEU A 396 -26.80 -2.74 -7.55
N SER A 397 -25.86 -3.62 -7.19
CA SER A 397 -26.17 -4.84 -6.44
C SER A 397 -26.72 -4.58 -5.04
N THR A 398 -26.37 -3.45 -4.40
CA THR A 398 -26.88 -3.11 -3.04
C THR A 398 -28.38 -2.86 -3.03
N VAL A 399 -28.98 -2.55 -4.18
CA VAL A 399 -30.43 -2.36 -4.34
C VAL A 399 -31.07 -3.46 -5.19
N GLY A 400 -30.38 -4.58 -5.39
CA GLY A 400 -30.90 -5.76 -6.07
C GLY A 400 -31.01 -5.64 -7.60
N LEU A 401 -30.36 -4.66 -8.22
CA LEU A 401 -30.32 -4.53 -9.68
C LEU A 401 -29.27 -5.47 -10.28
N SER A 402 -29.68 -6.21 -11.33
CA SER A 402 -28.80 -7.19 -12.00
C SER A 402 -27.72 -6.48 -12.81
N THR A 403 -26.50 -7.02 -12.76
CA THR A 403 -25.35 -6.58 -13.56
C THR A 403 -24.84 -7.75 -14.40
N PRO A 404 -24.26 -7.50 -15.58
CA PRO A 404 -23.74 -8.58 -16.42
C PRO A 404 -22.46 -9.19 -15.84
N ASP A 405 -22.16 -10.45 -16.16
CA ASP A 405 -20.91 -11.09 -15.78
C ASP A 405 -19.73 -10.41 -16.48
N ARG A 406 -18.83 -9.81 -15.69
CA ARG A 406 -17.63 -9.11 -16.16
C ARG A 406 -16.38 -9.99 -16.17
N THR A 407 -16.50 -11.26 -15.80
CA THR A 407 -15.36 -12.16 -15.63
C THR A 407 -14.78 -12.53 -16.98
N LEU A 408 -13.58 -12.01 -17.28
CA LEU A 408 -12.83 -12.44 -18.46
C LEU A 408 -12.19 -13.80 -18.23
N ARG A 409 -12.45 -14.74 -19.13
CA ARG A 409 -11.93 -16.11 -19.09
C ARG A 409 -10.94 -16.32 -20.22
N ALA A 410 -9.82 -16.97 -19.89
CA ALA A 410 -8.77 -17.30 -20.84
C ALA A 410 -8.65 -18.81 -21.04
N ILE A 411 -8.32 -19.23 -22.26
CA ILE A 411 -7.82 -20.58 -22.57
C ILE A 411 -6.51 -20.46 -23.32
N ALA A 412 -5.56 -21.35 -23.07
CA ALA A 412 -4.27 -21.37 -23.77
C ALA A 412 -4.24 -22.47 -24.83
N VAL A 413 -3.67 -22.16 -26.00
CA VAL A 413 -3.46 -23.12 -27.09
C VAL A 413 -1.98 -23.28 -27.38
N ALA A 414 -1.54 -24.53 -27.55
CA ALA A 414 -0.18 -24.88 -27.92
C ALA A 414 -0.14 -26.14 -28.78
N ASP A 415 0.69 -26.15 -29.83
CA ASP A 415 0.93 -27.35 -30.65
C ASP A 415 1.46 -28.51 -29.81
N HIS A 416 2.29 -28.20 -28.80
CA HIS A 416 2.80 -29.17 -27.84
C HIS A 416 2.83 -28.59 -26.42
N ALA A 417 2.07 -29.22 -25.52
CA ALA A 417 1.97 -28.83 -24.11
C ALA A 417 2.59 -29.88 -23.18
N ASP A 418 3.85 -29.62 -22.79
CA ASP A 418 4.57 -30.40 -21.78
C ASP A 418 4.04 -30.14 -20.35
N ASP A 419 4.36 -31.03 -19.41
CA ASP A 419 3.89 -30.95 -18.01
C ASP A 419 4.29 -29.63 -17.33
N ARG A 420 5.41 -29.06 -17.74
CA ARG A 420 5.91 -27.77 -17.24
C ARG A 420 5.00 -26.63 -17.71
N LEU A 421 4.68 -26.55 -19.00
CA LEU A 421 3.76 -25.54 -19.55
C LEU A 421 2.40 -25.65 -18.87
N ARG A 422 1.87 -26.88 -18.74
CA ARG A 422 0.62 -27.14 -18.00
C ARG A 422 0.71 -26.67 -16.56
N SER A 423 1.82 -26.95 -15.86
CA SER A 423 2.02 -26.49 -14.49
C SER A 423 2.14 -24.96 -14.38
N GLN A 424 2.70 -24.26 -15.38
CA GLN A 424 2.80 -22.80 -15.38
C GLN A 424 1.42 -22.15 -15.55
N PHE A 425 0.60 -22.69 -16.44
CA PHE A 425 -0.76 -22.19 -16.68
C PHE A 425 -1.76 -22.60 -15.60
N ALA A 426 -1.55 -23.73 -14.91
CA ALA A 426 -2.30 -24.10 -13.72
C ALA A 426 -2.07 -23.17 -12.51
N LYS A 427 -1.00 -22.36 -12.54
CA LYS A 427 -0.57 -21.46 -11.45
C LYS A 427 -0.67 -19.98 -11.81
N GLN A 428 -1.48 -19.61 -12.82
CA GLN A 428 -1.71 -18.21 -13.16
C GLN A 428 -2.46 -17.50 -12.02
N SER A 429 -2.23 -16.19 -11.90
CA SER A 429 -2.81 -15.35 -10.84
C SER A 429 -4.32 -15.16 -10.96
N ILE A 430 -4.89 -15.40 -12.14
CA ILE A 430 -6.33 -15.41 -12.40
C ILE A 430 -6.99 -16.77 -12.11
N GLY A 431 -6.24 -17.72 -11.56
CA GLY A 431 -6.64 -19.13 -11.42
C GLY A 431 -6.11 -20.00 -12.57
N PRO A 432 -6.38 -21.32 -12.53
CA PRO A 432 -5.89 -22.26 -13.53
C PRO A 432 -6.42 -21.94 -14.93
N VAL A 433 -5.50 -21.86 -15.90
CA VAL A 433 -5.82 -21.72 -17.33
C VAL A 433 -5.51 -23.05 -18.01
N GLU A 434 -6.49 -23.62 -18.72
CA GLU A 434 -6.30 -24.87 -19.44
C GLU A 434 -5.42 -24.67 -20.67
N VAL A 435 -4.50 -25.60 -20.92
CA VAL A 435 -3.67 -25.64 -22.14
C VAL A 435 -4.13 -26.79 -23.03
N VAL A 436 -4.68 -26.46 -24.20
CA VAL A 436 -5.26 -27.41 -25.15
C VAL A 436 -4.50 -27.44 -26.48
N ALA A 437 -4.62 -28.55 -27.19
CA ALA A 437 -4.13 -28.67 -28.56
C ALA A 437 -5.10 -27.95 -29.54
N PRO A 438 -4.61 -27.44 -30.69
CA PRO A 438 -5.43 -26.66 -31.63
C PRO A 438 -6.73 -27.35 -32.06
N GLU A 439 -6.72 -28.66 -32.26
CA GLU A 439 -7.89 -29.46 -32.66
C GLU A 439 -8.99 -29.53 -31.59
N HIS A 440 -8.69 -29.23 -30.33
CA HIS A 440 -9.65 -29.20 -29.23
C HIS A 440 -10.08 -27.80 -28.84
N LEU A 441 -9.49 -26.76 -29.46
CA LEU A 441 -9.65 -25.38 -29.02
C LEU A 441 -11.09 -24.90 -29.09
N GLU A 442 -11.80 -25.09 -30.20
CA GLU A 442 -13.18 -24.61 -30.35
C GLU A 442 -14.09 -25.19 -29.27
N ARG A 443 -13.99 -26.51 -29.04
CA ARG A 443 -14.79 -27.19 -28.01
C ARG A 443 -14.45 -26.68 -26.62
N ALA A 444 -13.17 -26.55 -26.29
CA ALA A 444 -12.73 -26.14 -24.97
C ALA A 444 -13.02 -24.66 -24.68
N ALA A 445 -12.82 -23.77 -25.67
CA ALA A 445 -13.18 -22.36 -25.59
C ALA A 445 -14.68 -22.17 -25.34
N ASN A 446 -15.54 -22.91 -26.05
CA ASN A 446 -16.99 -22.89 -25.83
C ASN A 446 -17.36 -23.43 -24.44
N ALA A 447 -16.76 -24.54 -24.01
CA ALA A 447 -17.03 -25.13 -22.70
C ALA A 447 -16.60 -24.21 -21.54
N ALA A 448 -15.47 -23.51 -21.69
CA ALA A 448 -14.96 -22.55 -20.73
C ALA A 448 -15.61 -21.16 -20.84
N GLN A 449 -16.46 -20.92 -21.84
CA GLN A 449 -16.98 -19.59 -22.19
C GLN A 449 -15.83 -18.57 -22.29
N ALA A 450 -14.74 -18.97 -22.95
CA ALA A 450 -13.53 -18.17 -23.04
C ALA A 450 -13.79 -16.88 -23.82
N ASN A 451 -13.30 -15.76 -23.30
CA ASN A 451 -13.31 -14.48 -24.00
C ASN A 451 -12.01 -14.29 -24.81
N VAL A 452 -10.92 -14.90 -24.33
CA VAL A 452 -9.57 -14.73 -24.88
C VAL A 452 -8.90 -16.09 -25.06
N VAL A 453 -8.28 -16.29 -26.22
CA VAL A 453 -7.35 -17.41 -26.47
C VAL A 453 -5.92 -16.88 -26.37
N LEU A 454 -5.07 -17.54 -25.60
CA LEU A 454 -3.65 -17.26 -25.46
C LEU A 454 -2.84 -18.21 -26.35
N ASP A 455 -2.04 -17.68 -27.27
CA ASP A 455 -1.16 -18.47 -28.11
C ASP A 455 0.18 -18.67 -27.40
N VAL A 456 0.47 -19.91 -26.98
CA VAL A 456 1.60 -20.24 -26.10
C VAL A 456 2.43 -21.40 -26.65
N THR A 457 3.66 -21.57 -26.18
CA THR A 457 4.58 -22.59 -26.69
C THR A 457 5.43 -23.22 -25.59
N SER A 458 5.78 -24.50 -25.75
CA SER A 458 6.72 -25.21 -24.87
C SER A 458 8.16 -24.68 -24.98
N HIS A 459 8.47 -23.82 -25.96
CA HIS A 459 9.77 -23.17 -26.13
C HIS A 459 9.98 -21.92 -25.25
N ARG A 460 9.01 -21.54 -24.42
CA ARG A 460 9.13 -20.39 -23.50
C ARG A 460 8.73 -20.75 -22.08
N ASP A 461 9.24 -20.01 -21.10
CA ASP A 461 8.77 -20.00 -19.72
C ASP A 461 7.83 -18.82 -19.50
N TYR A 462 6.70 -19.05 -18.83
CA TYR A 462 5.69 -18.04 -18.57
C TYR A 462 5.58 -17.72 -17.07
N GLY A 463 5.52 -16.43 -16.75
CA GLY A 463 5.28 -15.93 -15.40
C GLY A 463 3.83 -16.11 -14.96
N VAL A 464 3.59 -16.01 -13.65
CA VAL A 464 2.25 -16.19 -13.05
C VAL A 464 1.22 -15.14 -13.46
N ASN A 465 1.65 -13.97 -13.97
CA ASN A 465 0.77 -12.89 -14.39
C ASN A 465 0.58 -12.82 -15.91
N TYR A 466 1.09 -13.78 -16.68
CA TYR A 466 1.05 -13.74 -18.13
C TYR A 466 -0.40 -13.63 -18.65
N ALA A 467 -1.30 -14.50 -18.19
CA ALA A 467 -2.70 -14.46 -18.58
C ALA A 467 -3.40 -13.16 -18.11
N LEU A 468 -3.12 -12.69 -16.88
CA LEU A 468 -3.68 -11.45 -16.35
C LEU A 468 -3.33 -10.24 -17.23
N ASP A 469 -2.08 -10.16 -17.69
CA ASP A 469 -1.62 -9.05 -18.52
C ASP A 469 -2.37 -8.99 -19.85
N HIS A 470 -2.56 -10.15 -20.50
CA HIS A 470 -3.34 -10.25 -21.72
C HIS A 470 -4.82 -9.90 -21.51
N LEU A 471 -5.45 -10.42 -20.44
CA LEU A 471 -6.84 -10.08 -20.13
C LEU A 471 -7.02 -8.59 -19.84
N ASN A 472 -6.09 -7.98 -19.10
CA ASN A 472 -6.13 -6.56 -18.79
C ASN A 472 -5.94 -5.68 -20.04
N ALA A 473 -5.17 -6.11 -21.04
CA ALA A 473 -5.01 -5.36 -22.29
C ALA A 473 -6.36 -5.05 -22.95
N TYR A 474 -7.27 -6.02 -22.99
CA TYR A 474 -8.62 -5.83 -23.53
C TYR A 474 -9.52 -4.92 -22.68
N LYS A 475 -9.15 -4.60 -21.43
CA LYS A 475 -9.88 -3.65 -20.57
C LYS A 475 -9.54 -2.19 -20.87
N TYR A 476 -8.50 -1.90 -21.63
CA TYR A 476 -8.16 -0.50 -21.96
C TYR A 476 -7.80 -0.27 -23.42
N ALA A 477 -7.59 -1.33 -24.21
CA ALA A 477 -7.36 -1.26 -25.65
C ALA A 477 -8.51 -1.92 -26.43
N SER A 478 -8.94 -1.27 -27.51
CA SER A 478 -10.02 -1.76 -28.37
C SER A 478 -9.47 -2.56 -29.55
N THR A 479 -8.76 -3.65 -29.26
CA THR A 479 -8.07 -4.48 -30.27
C THR A 479 -8.64 -5.89 -30.37
N GLN A 480 -8.49 -6.57 -31.51
CA GLN A 480 -8.77 -8.01 -31.63
C GLN A 480 -7.62 -8.88 -31.13
N GLN A 481 -6.39 -8.38 -31.21
CA GLN A 481 -5.18 -9.12 -30.87
C GLN A 481 -4.31 -8.31 -29.91
N ALA A 482 -3.73 -8.97 -28.91
CA ALA A 482 -2.76 -8.34 -28.02
C ALA A 482 -1.53 -9.23 -27.88
N GLY A 483 -0.37 -8.64 -27.60
CA GLY A 483 0.88 -9.38 -27.55
C GLY A 483 1.85 -8.82 -26.53
N LYS A 484 2.51 -9.72 -25.78
CA LYS A 484 3.76 -9.38 -25.09
C LYS A 484 4.85 -9.13 -26.13
N LEU A 485 5.71 -8.16 -25.86
CA LEU A 485 6.85 -7.86 -26.73
C LEU A 485 8.02 -8.79 -26.41
N ASP A 486 8.84 -9.09 -27.42
CA ASP A 486 10.05 -9.90 -27.24
C ASP A 486 11.30 -9.02 -27.27
N GLY A 487 12.38 -9.52 -26.67
CA GLY A 487 13.69 -8.85 -26.65
C GLY A 487 13.97 -8.02 -25.39
N PRO A 488 15.13 -7.33 -25.35
CA PRO A 488 15.55 -6.53 -24.20
C PRO A 488 14.56 -5.41 -23.88
N ALA A 489 14.44 -5.09 -22.60
CA ALA A 489 13.49 -4.12 -22.07
C ALA A 489 13.54 -2.78 -22.81
N GLU A 490 14.73 -2.18 -22.89
CA GLU A 490 14.94 -0.86 -23.50
C GLU A 490 14.59 -0.84 -24.99
N ALA A 491 14.87 -1.92 -25.72
CA ALA A 491 14.59 -2.00 -27.16
C ALA A 491 13.09 -2.16 -27.44
N ALA A 492 12.37 -2.86 -26.57
CA ALA A 492 10.93 -3.09 -26.70
C ALA A 492 10.08 -1.94 -26.13
N ASP A 493 10.62 -1.13 -25.20
CA ASP A 493 9.84 -0.16 -24.43
C ASP A 493 9.11 0.87 -25.30
N ALA A 494 9.76 1.37 -26.35
CA ALA A 494 9.15 2.35 -27.26
C ALA A 494 7.93 1.82 -28.02
N ARG A 495 7.71 0.49 -28.04
CA ARG A 495 6.53 -0.18 -28.63
C ARG A 495 5.55 -0.68 -27.56
N ALA A 496 5.93 -0.64 -26.28
CA ALA A 496 5.10 -1.10 -25.19
C ALA A 496 3.93 -0.13 -24.97
N HIS A 497 2.80 -0.71 -24.58
CA HIS A 497 1.51 -0.08 -24.43
C HIS A 497 1.05 0.75 -25.65
N GLN A 498 1.23 0.22 -26.86
CA GLN A 498 0.87 0.88 -28.12
C GLN A 498 0.27 -0.08 -29.13
N TYR A 499 -0.41 0.47 -30.13
CA TYR A 499 -0.82 -0.27 -31.32
C TYR A 499 0.40 -0.49 -32.24
N VAL A 500 0.59 -1.74 -32.69
CA VAL A 500 1.78 -2.20 -33.41
C VAL A 500 1.36 -2.91 -34.70
N ASP A 501 2.08 -2.65 -35.78
CA ASP A 501 1.84 -3.29 -37.08
C ASP A 501 2.29 -4.77 -37.07
N GLY A 502 1.57 -5.62 -37.80
CA GLY A 502 1.85 -7.05 -37.94
C GLY A 502 1.09 -7.95 -36.96
N THR A 503 1.70 -9.04 -36.50
CA THR A 503 1.09 -9.96 -35.54
C THR A 503 2.01 -10.17 -34.34
N PRO A 504 1.46 -10.53 -33.16
CA PRO A 504 2.29 -10.93 -32.03
C PRO A 504 3.29 -12.02 -32.41
N ALA A 505 4.47 -11.99 -31.78
CA ALA A 505 5.45 -13.06 -31.95
C ALA A 505 4.89 -14.41 -31.45
N ALA A 506 5.34 -15.50 -32.07
CA ALA A 506 4.86 -16.84 -31.75
C ALA A 506 5.02 -17.16 -30.26
N GLY A 507 3.94 -17.62 -29.63
CA GLY A 507 3.91 -17.92 -28.20
C GLY A 507 3.84 -16.70 -27.28
N LEU A 508 3.58 -15.49 -27.82
CA LEU A 508 3.45 -14.24 -27.08
C LEU A 508 2.12 -13.51 -27.33
N GLY A 509 1.21 -14.13 -28.08
CA GLY A 509 -0.03 -13.52 -28.56
C GLY A 509 -1.27 -13.92 -27.78
N SER A 510 -2.32 -13.12 -27.94
CA SER A 510 -3.68 -13.47 -27.58
C SER A 510 -4.68 -12.90 -28.59
N ARG A 511 -5.84 -13.54 -28.68
CA ARG A 511 -6.95 -13.11 -29.54
C ARG A 511 -8.29 -13.13 -28.80
N TRP A 512 -9.13 -12.15 -29.10
CA TRP A 512 -10.50 -12.09 -28.62
C TRP A 512 -11.38 -13.07 -29.40
N VAL A 513 -12.20 -13.86 -28.70
CA VAL A 513 -13.04 -14.93 -29.31
C VAL A 513 -14.50 -14.96 -28.84
N SER A 514 -14.92 -14.03 -27.96
CA SER A 514 -16.31 -14.00 -27.46
C SER A 514 -17.32 -13.71 -28.57
N ALA A 515 -18.37 -14.53 -28.67
CA ALA A 515 -19.45 -14.40 -29.67
C ALA A 515 -20.57 -13.43 -29.24
N ASP A 516 -20.70 -13.14 -27.94
CA ASP A 516 -21.81 -12.35 -27.40
C ASP A 516 -21.44 -10.88 -27.10
N SER A 517 -22.36 -10.01 -27.54
CA SER A 517 -22.47 -8.55 -27.40
C SER A 517 -21.77 -7.68 -28.47
N ALA A 518 -22.62 -7.15 -29.36
CA ALA A 518 -22.47 -5.87 -30.07
C ALA A 518 -21.06 -5.53 -30.57
N ASP A 519 -20.79 -5.97 -31.80
CA ASP A 519 -19.66 -5.56 -32.64
C ASP A 519 -19.83 -4.07 -33.06
N THR A 520 -19.90 -3.15 -32.09
CA THR A 520 -20.23 -1.73 -32.31
C THR A 520 -19.02 -0.80 -32.20
N HIS A 521 -17.84 -1.31 -31.90
CA HIS A 521 -16.61 -0.52 -31.95
C HIS A 521 -15.75 -0.99 -33.13
N GLU A 522 -15.80 -0.24 -34.22
CA GLU A 522 -14.83 -0.36 -35.33
C GLU A 522 -13.40 -0.28 -34.76
N CYS A 523 -12.60 -1.31 -35.03
CA CYS A 523 -11.18 -1.34 -34.66
C CYS A 523 -10.47 -0.27 -35.50
N SER A 524 -10.22 0.90 -34.92
CA SER A 524 -9.83 2.09 -35.70
C SER A 524 -8.32 2.20 -35.96
N GLN A 525 -7.45 1.45 -35.27
CA GLN A 525 -5.99 1.59 -35.39
C GLN A 525 -5.23 0.25 -35.25
N SER A 526 -4.49 -0.10 -36.33
CA SER A 526 -3.50 -1.17 -36.56
C SER A 526 -3.72 -2.59 -35.99
N ASP A 527 -2.85 -3.52 -36.39
CA ASP A 527 -3.11 -4.96 -36.41
C ASP A 527 -3.19 -5.64 -35.01
N TYR A 528 -2.41 -5.19 -34.01
CA TYR A 528 -2.50 -5.68 -32.61
C TYR A 528 -1.97 -4.69 -31.56
N TYR A 529 -2.33 -4.88 -30.28
CA TYR A 529 -1.82 -4.08 -29.15
C TYR A 529 -0.59 -4.71 -28.48
N GLY A 530 0.53 -3.99 -28.41
CA GLY A 530 1.73 -4.37 -27.68
C GLY A 530 1.65 -4.02 -26.20
N ILE A 531 1.84 -4.99 -25.31
CA ILE A 531 1.72 -4.82 -23.86
C ILE A 531 3.06 -4.34 -23.26
N ASP A 532 3.92 -5.28 -22.85
CA ASP A 532 5.27 -5.07 -22.33
C ASP A 532 6.06 -6.37 -22.58
N HIS A 533 7.34 -6.43 -22.22
CA HIS A 533 8.20 -7.61 -22.45
C HIS A 533 8.33 -8.55 -21.23
N PHE A 534 7.75 -8.20 -20.08
CA PHE A 534 7.90 -8.96 -18.84
C PHE A 534 6.96 -10.16 -18.78
N GLY A 535 7.38 -11.18 -18.02
CA GLY A 535 6.55 -12.35 -17.71
C GLY A 535 6.62 -13.46 -18.76
N SER A 536 7.56 -13.40 -19.70
CA SER A 536 7.88 -14.50 -20.62
C SER A 536 9.37 -14.51 -20.94
N TRP A 537 9.98 -15.69 -21.02
CA TRP A 537 11.40 -15.85 -21.34
C TRP A 537 11.63 -16.98 -22.35
N PRO A 538 12.49 -16.78 -23.37
CA PRO A 538 12.87 -17.86 -24.29
C PRO A 538 13.59 -18.99 -23.55
N ARG A 539 13.23 -20.24 -23.83
CA ARG A 539 13.89 -21.42 -23.26
C ARG A 539 15.24 -21.65 -23.96
N GLY A 540 16.27 -21.98 -23.20
CA GLY A 540 17.61 -22.27 -23.75
C GLY A 540 18.49 -21.04 -23.97
N VAL A 541 17.95 -19.83 -23.85
CA VAL A 541 18.76 -18.68 -23.46
C VAL A 541 19.19 -18.98 -22.04
N ARG A 542 20.45 -19.39 -21.86
CA ARG A 542 21.09 -19.27 -20.56
C ARG A 542 20.83 -17.83 -20.14
N THR A 543 19.96 -17.62 -19.15
CA THR A 543 20.18 -16.51 -18.23
C THR A 543 21.66 -16.63 -17.94
N VAL A 544 22.45 -15.67 -18.43
CA VAL A 544 23.84 -15.59 -18.07
C VAL A 544 23.78 -15.68 -16.56
N THR A 545 24.23 -16.82 -16.05
CA THR A 545 24.58 -16.92 -14.67
C THR A 545 25.50 -15.74 -14.54
N VAL A 546 25.05 -14.67 -13.87
CA VAL A 546 25.99 -13.93 -13.05
C VAL A 546 26.58 -15.06 -12.26
N THR A 547 27.75 -15.51 -12.72
CA THR A 547 28.58 -16.42 -11.97
C THR A 547 28.44 -15.85 -10.59
N ALA A 548 27.97 -16.67 -9.63
CA ALA A 548 28.45 -16.47 -8.28
C ALA A 548 29.94 -16.33 -8.52
N ALA A 549 30.43 -15.09 -8.54
CA ALA A 549 31.82 -14.88 -8.35
C ALA A 549 32.00 -15.67 -7.08
N HIS A 550 32.87 -16.68 -7.14
CA HIS A 550 33.50 -17.14 -5.94
C HIS A 550 34.09 -15.87 -5.34
N HIS A 551 33.28 -15.14 -4.58
CA HIS A 551 33.69 -14.01 -3.83
C HIS A 551 34.49 -14.70 -2.74
N ALA A 552 35.79 -14.81 -3.01
CA ALA A 552 36.76 -15.34 -2.07
C ALA A 552 36.71 -14.55 -0.75
N GLU A 553 36.11 -13.36 -0.79
CA GLU A 553 35.87 -12.47 0.33
C GLU A 553 34.50 -12.70 0.98
N ARG A 554 34.56 -12.96 2.29
CA ARG A 554 33.43 -13.03 3.23
C ARG A 554 32.51 -11.81 3.04
N PRO A 555 31.18 -11.97 2.92
CA PRO A 555 30.24 -10.84 2.93
C PRO A 555 30.43 -9.99 4.19
N LEU A 556 30.16 -8.68 4.11
CA LEU A 556 30.29 -7.84 5.30
C LEU A 556 29.08 -8.02 6.23
N LEU A 557 27.88 -8.06 5.66
CA LEU A 557 26.63 -8.16 6.40
C LEU A 557 25.72 -9.25 5.82
N SER A 558 25.30 -10.20 6.63
CA SER A 558 24.20 -11.11 6.30
C SER A 558 22.87 -10.51 6.77
N VAL A 559 21.91 -10.37 5.86
CA VAL A 559 20.55 -9.93 6.16
C VAL A 559 19.61 -11.13 6.08
N VAL A 560 19.09 -11.57 7.22
CA VAL A 560 18.14 -12.69 7.30
C VAL A 560 16.72 -12.18 7.07
N VAL A 561 16.06 -12.71 6.03
CA VAL A 561 14.70 -12.32 5.61
C VAL A 561 13.75 -13.52 5.73
N PRO A 562 12.92 -13.58 6.80
CA PRO A 562 11.95 -14.66 6.98
C PRO A 562 10.68 -14.45 6.15
N ILE A 563 10.31 -15.41 5.32
CA ILE A 563 9.29 -15.23 4.28
C ILE A 563 8.14 -16.22 4.48
N TYR A 564 6.90 -15.73 4.41
CA TYR A 564 5.70 -16.57 4.37
C TYR A 564 4.53 -15.78 3.75
N ASN A 565 4.07 -16.20 2.57
CA ASN A 565 2.91 -15.61 1.85
C ASN A 565 2.97 -14.07 1.68
N ASN A 566 4.16 -13.49 1.50
CA ASN A 566 4.37 -12.05 1.44
C ASN A 566 5.37 -11.62 0.35
N GLY A 567 5.42 -12.36 -0.77
CA GLY A 567 6.36 -12.13 -1.86
C GLY A 567 6.29 -10.73 -2.49
N GLN A 568 5.12 -10.08 -2.49
CA GLN A 568 5.00 -8.72 -3.04
C GLN A 568 5.70 -7.69 -2.15
N HIS A 569 5.48 -7.74 -0.84
CA HIS A 569 6.19 -6.91 0.13
C HIS A 569 7.69 -7.20 0.10
N LEU A 570 8.08 -8.47 0.02
CA LEU A 570 9.49 -8.87 -0.15
C LEU A 570 10.14 -8.12 -1.34
N LYS A 571 9.53 -8.19 -2.52
CA LYS A 571 10.09 -7.63 -3.77
C LYS A 571 10.12 -6.11 -3.78
N TYR A 572 9.04 -5.47 -3.36
CA TYR A 572 8.83 -4.04 -3.58
C TYR A 572 9.11 -3.15 -2.37
N LYS A 573 9.14 -3.72 -1.16
CA LYS A 573 9.51 -3.00 0.08
C LYS A 573 10.86 -3.44 0.60
N CYS A 574 10.94 -4.65 1.13
CA CYS A 574 12.14 -5.16 1.81
C CYS A 574 13.39 -5.08 0.92
N ILE A 575 13.40 -5.74 -0.25
CA ILE A 575 14.57 -5.73 -1.14
C ILE A 575 14.87 -4.34 -1.71
N GLN A 576 13.84 -3.54 -2.01
CA GLN A 576 14.07 -2.16 -2.47
C GLN A 576 14.70 -1.29 -1.39
N SER A 577 14.37 -1.50 -0.12
CA SER A 577 15.00 -0.78 1.00
C SER A 577 16.47 -1.15 1.15
N LEU A 578 16.82 -2.43 1.03
CA LEU A 578 18.21 -2.88 1.08
C LEU A 578 19.05 -2.33 -0.08
N ARG A 579 18.47 -2.21 -1.28
CA ARG A 579 19.13 -1.64 -2.47
C ARG A 579 19.54 -0.18 -2.31
N ARG A 580 18.88 0.57 -1.41
CA ARG A 580 19.22 1.98 -1.14
C ARG A 580 20.43 2.12 -0.22
N SER A 581 20.91 1.03 0.39
CA SER A 581 22.08 1.06 1.25
C SER A 581 23.38 1.04 0.44
N SER A 582 24.35 1.84 0.86
CA SER A 582 25.73 1.80 0.37
C SER A 582 26.42 0.45 0.57
N LEU A 583 25.91 -0.40 1.47
CA LEU A 583 26.42 -1.74 1.69
C LEU A 583 25.81 -2.82 0.78
N PHE A 584 24.86 -2.50 -0.11
CA PHE A 584 24.08 -3.51 -0.83
C PHE A 584 24.94 -4.59 -1.54
N GLU A 585 26.01 -4.21 -2.23
CA GLU A 585 26.93 -5.14 -2.92
C GLU A 585 27.80 -5.99 -1.96
N GLN A 586 27.92 -5.56 -0.70
CA GLN A 586 28.63 -6.25 0.38
C GLN A 586 27.68 -7.08 1.26
N MET A 587 26.38 -7.03 1.00
CA MET A 587 25.37 -7.82 1.73
C MET A 587 25.22 -9.22 1.15
N GLU A 588 25.13 -10.22 2.02
CA GLU A 588 24.52 -11.51 1.72
C GLU A 588 23.05 -11.46 2.14
N ILE A 589 22.12 -11.72 1.23
CA ILE A 589 20.68 -11.65 1.53
C ILE A 589 20.14 -13.08 1.63
N ILE A 590 19.71 -13.47 2.83
CA ILE A 590 19.31 -14.84 3.14
C ILE A 590 17.78 -14.92 3.16
N LEU A 591 17.23 -15.37 2.04
CA LEU A 591 15.80 -15.56 1.80
C LEU A 591 15.36 -16.93 2.34
N VAL A 592 14.65 -16.96 3.47
CA VAL A 592 14.17 -18.22 4.06
C VAL A 592 12.64 -18.29 3.99
N ASP A 593 12.13 -19.04 3.00
CA ASP A 593 10.71 -19.31 2.82
C ASP A 593 10.24 -20.41 3.79
N ASP A 594 9.32 -20.06 4.68
CA ASP A 594 8.77 -20.93 5.73
C ASP A 594 7.72 -21.93 5.21
N GLY A 595 7.62 -22.10 3.89
CA GLY A 595 6.68 -23.01 3.24
C GLY A 595 5.42 -22.29 2.76
N SER A 596 5.61 -21.19 2.02
CA SER A 596 4.54 -20.37 1.44
C SER A 596 3.64 -21.17 0.49
N THR A 597 2.35 -20.86 0.53
CA THR A 597 1.26 -21.59 -0.14
C THR A 597 0.54 -20.78 -1.21
N ASP A 598 0.80 -19.47 -1.30
CA ASP A 598 0.16 -18.55 -2.25
C ASP A 598 0.65 -18.66 -3.70
N GLY A 599 1.64 -19.52 -3.97
CA GLY A 599 2.26 -19.74 -5.29
C GLY A 599 3.11 -18.57 -5.81
N ALA A 600 2.66 -17.33 -5.58
CA ALA A 600 3.33 -16.10 -5.94
C ALA A 600 4.59 -15.87 -5.12
N THR A 601 4.59 -16.18 -3.82
CA THR A 601 5.75 -15.96 -2.94
C THR A 601 6.94 -16.84 -3.35
N PRO A 602 6.80 -18.17 -3.52
CA PRO A 602 7.91 -18.99 -4.00
C PRO A 602 8.45 -18.57 -5.37
N ALA A 603 7.59 -18.10 -6.28
CA ALA A 603 8.01 -17.60 -7.58
C ALA A 603 8.86 -16.33 -7.44
N THR A 604 8.44 -15.38 -6.61
CA THR A 604 9.17 -14.15 -6.31
C THR A 604 10.51 -14.43 -5.63
N VAL A 605 10.56 -15.37 -4.67
CA VAL A 605 11.82 -15.75 -4.01
C VAL A 605 12.82 -16.32 -5.02
N LYS A 606 12.35 -17.19 -5.94
CA LYS A 606 13.19 -17.75 -7.01
C LYS A 606 13.70 -16.65 -7.96
N GLU A 607 12.84 -15.71 -8.32
CA GLU A 607 13.21 -14.55 -9.16
C GLU A 607 14.30 -13.72 -8.47
N LEU A 608 14.09 -13.32 -7.21
CA LEU A 608 15.03 -12.50 -6.45
C LEU A 608 16.36 -13.22 -6.23
N ALA A 609 16.33 -14.51 -5.91
CA ALA A 609 17.54 -15.32 -5.73
C ALA A 609 18.40 -15.37 -7.01
N ALA A 610 17.80 -15.25 -8.20
CA ALA A 610 18.51 -15.20 -9.46
C ALA A 610 19.05 -13.80 -9.82
N GLN A 611 18.48 -12.74 -9.24
CA GLN A 611 18.81 -11.34 -9.56
C GLN A 611 19.75 -10.68 -8.54
N LEU A 612 19.83 -11.20 -7.32
CA LEU A 612 20.61 -10.63 -6.23
C LEU A 612 22.04 -11.23 -6.23
N PRO A 613 23.10 -10.41 -6.10
CA PRO A 613 24.48 -10.84 -6.31
C PRO A 613 24.97 -11.90 -5.31
N ARG A 614 24.45 -11.89 -4.08
CA ARG A 614 24.83 -12.79 -2.98
C ARG A 614 23.60 -13.33 -2.24
N ALA A 615 22.54 -13.68 -2.98
CA ALA A 615 21.36 -14.27 -2.37
C ALA A 615 21.58 -15.73 -1.98
N VAL A 616 21.21 -16.07 -0.75
CA VAL A 616 21.07 -17.45 -0.27
C VAL A 616 19.59 -17.73 -0.13
N HIS A 617 19.10 -18.80 -0.75
CA HIS A 617 17.69 -19.17 -0.67
C HIS A 617 17.52 -20.56 -0.05
N TYR A 618 16.64 -20.65 0.94
CA TYR A 618 16.20 -21.90 1.54
C TYR A 618 14.68 -21.92 1.64
N ARG A 619 14.06 -23.08 1.36
CA ARG A 619 12.60 -23.26 1.48
C ARG A 619 12.26 -24.49 2.32
N PHE A 620 11.38 -24.31 3.29
CA PHE A 620 10.73 -25.37 4.04
C PHE A 620 9.57 -26.01 3.26
N ARG A 621 9.10 -27.17 3.72
CA ARG A 621 7.87 -27.79 3.21
C ARG A 621 6.66 -26.88 3.52
N ASP A 622 5.66 -26.95 2.66
CA ASP A 622 4.45 -26.12 2.73
C ASP A 622 3.74 -26.21 4.09
N GLY A 623 3.15 -25.09 4.52
CA GLY A 623 2.27 -25.02 5.70
C GLY A 623 2.68 -24.04 6.79
N GLY A 624 3.83 -23.36 6.66
CA GLY A 624 4.31 -22.40 7.67
C GLY A 624 4.72 -23.06 8.98
N SER A 625 5.43 -22.34 9.83
CA SER A 625 5.76 -22.76 11.21
C SER A 625 4.86 -22.12 12.27
N GLY A 626 4.02 -21.17 11.86
CA GLY A 626 3.16 -20.39 12.75
C GLY A 626 3.79 -19.12 13.31
N SER A 627 5.08 -18.88 13.07
CA SER A 627 5.82 -17.66 13.42
C SER A 627 7.04 -17.44 12.50
N ALA A 628 7.75 -16.31 12.63
CA ALA A 628 9.01 -16.08 11.94
C ALA A 628 10.22 -16.81 12.57
N SER A 629 10.03 -17.59 13.64
CA SER A 629 11.13 -18.19 14.40
C SER A 629 11.92 -19.21 13.59
N ARG A 630 11.24 -20.18 12.96
CA ARG A 630 11.87 -21.24 12.17
C ARG A 630 12.72 -20.67 11.02
N PRO A 631 12.21 -19.73 10.20
CA PRO A 631 13.02 -19.15 9.13
C PRO A 631 14.17 -18.26 9.67
N ARG A 632 13.99 -17.52 10.77
CA ARG A 632 15.08 -16.73 11.39
C ARG A 632 16.20 -17.60 11.94
N ASN A 633 15.87 -18.68 12.65
CA ASN A 633 16.85 -19.65 13.17
C ASN A 633 17.67 -20.26 12.03
N LYS A 634 17.00 -20.73 10.96
CA LYS A 634 17.68 -21.26 9.78
C LYS A 634 18.52 -20.19 9.07
N GLY A 635 18.03 -18.95 9.01
CA GLY A 635 18.78 -17.85 8.42
C GLY A 635 20.09 -17.55 9.15
N LEU A 636 20.07 -17.54 10.50
CA LEU A 636 21.28 -17.35 11.30
C LEU A 636 22.29 -18.51 11.11
N GLU A 637 21.80 -19.75 11.00
CA GLU A 637 22.64 -20.92 10.68
C GLU A 637 23.36 -20.77 9.33
N LEU A 638 22.65 -20.24 8.33
CA LEU A 638 23.14 -20.03 6.98
C LEU A 638 24.03 -18.78 6.83
N ALA A 639 24.02 -17.85 7.79
CA ALA A 639 24.74 -16.60 7.71
C ALA A 639 26.27 -16.80 7.69
N THR A 640 26.92 -16.21 6.67
CA THR A 640 28.38 -16.26 6.49
C THR A 640 29.08 -14.91 6.63
N GLY A 641 28.32 -13.81 6.64
CA GLY A 641 28.85 -12.46 6.76
C GLY A 641 29.58 -12.21 8.09
N GLU A 642 30.43 -11.18 8.15
CA GLU A 642 31.08 -10.76 9.40
C GLU A 642 30.05 -10.34 10.45
N PHE A 643 29.01 -9.64 9.99
CA PHE A 643 27.89 -9.19 10.79
C PHE A 643 26.56 -9.80 10.31
N VAL A 644 25.56 -9.84 11.18
CA VAL A 644 24.21 -10.33 10.87
C VAL A 644 23.13 -9.41 11.41
N THR A 645 22.04 -9.26 10.66
CA THR A 645 20.81 -8.57 11.04
C THR A 645 19.58 -9.30 10.50
N TYR A 646 18.40 -8.86 10.91
CA TYR A 646 17.11 -9.36 10.44
C TYR A 646 16.31 -8.24 9.77
N LEU A 647 15.55 -8.57 8.73
CA LEU A 647 14.57 -7.66 8.15
C LEU A 647 13.35 -8.43 7.68
N ASP A 648 12.16 -8.06 8.16
CA ASP A 648 10.93 -8.71 7.75
C ASP A 648 10.48 -8.20 6.36
N PRO A 649 9.83 -9.04 5.52
CA PRO A 649 9.48 -8.66 4.15
C PRO A 649 8.54 -7.47 4.02
N ASP A 650 7.72 -7.22 5.04
CA ASP A 650 6.77 -6.12 5.13
C ASP A 650 7.35 -4.88 5.85
N ASN A 651 8.64 -4.86 6.14
CA ASN A 651 9.35 -3.73 6.74
C ASN A 651 10.44 -3.19 5.80
N GLU A 652 10.99 -2.02 6.14
CA GLU A 652 12.01 -1.36 5.32
C GLU A 652 13.21 -0.98 6.19
N ALA A 653 14.41 -1.33 5.75
CA ALA A 653 15.63 -0.74 6.29
C ALA A 653 15.67 0.76 5.92
N THR A 654 16.15 1.61 6.82
CA THR A 654 16.50 2.97 6.43
C THR A 654 17.81 2.94 5.67
N GLU A 655 17.94 3.86 4.71
CA GLU A 655 19.00 4.02 3.72
C GLU A 655 20.35 3.40 4.15
N ASP A 656 21.17 4.14 4.91
CA ASP A 656 22.42 3.65 5.50
C ASP A 656 22.28 3.29 6.99
N GLY A 657 21.08 2.90 7.42
CA GLY A 657 20.82 2.48 8.79
C GLY A 657 21.71 1.32 9.22
N PHE A 658 21.69 0.22 8.46
CA PHE A 658 22.56 -0.93 8.72
C PHE A 658 24.04 -0.63 8.47
N ALA A 659 24.36 0.15 7.42
CA ALA A 659 25.73 0.56 7.14
C ALA A 659 26.37 1.26 8.34
N HIS A 660 25.64 2.19 8.94
CA HIS A 660 26.10 2.92 10.11
C HIS A 660 26.31 2.02 11.34
N LEU A 661 25.44 1.03 11.58
CA LEU A 661 25.65 0.08 12.68
C LEU A 661 26.88 -0.83 12.45
N VAL A 662 27.12 -1.24 11.20
CA VAL A 662 28.33 -1.99 10.82
C VAL A 662 29.58 -1.15 11.02
N GLU A 663 29.57 0.13 10.62
CA GLU A 663 30.68 1.07 10.84
C GLU A 663 31.01 1.20 12.33
N LEU A 664 30.00 1.33 13.19
CA LEU A 664 30.19 1.39 14.64
C LEU A 664 30.85 0.11 15.19
N LEU A 665 30.42 -1.07 14.75
CA LEU A 665 31.04 -2.33 15.16
C LEU A 665 32.48 -2.49 14.65
N ARG A 666 32.81 -1.94 13.48
CA ARG A 666 34.19 -1.94 12.98
C ARG A 666 35.08 -0.95 13.72
N ALA A 667 34.52 0.20 14.12
CA ALA A 667 35.22 1.21 14.93
C ALA A 667 35.43 0.75 16.38
N HIS A 668 34.56 -0.13 16.89
CA HIS A 668 34.63 -0.73 18.22
C HIS A 668 34.71 -2.26 18.13
N PRO A 669 35.89 -2.84 17.81
CA PRO A 669 36.07 -4.28 17.68
C PRO A 669 35.61 -5.09 18.90
N GLU A 670 35.68 -4.48 20.07
CA GLU A 670 35.27 -5.03 21.36
C GLU A 670 33.75 -5.01 21.61
N ALA A 671 32.93 -4.43 20.73
CA ALA A 671 31.47 -4.51 20.81
C ALA A 671 30.96 -5.78 20.12
N GLU A 672 30.02 -6.47 20.75
CA GLU A 672 29.36 -7.65 20.16
C GLU A 672 28.17 -7.28 19.27
N ILE A 673 27.46 -6.21 19.65
CA ILE A 673 26.27 -5.71 18.94
C ILE A 673 26.28 -4.19 18.81
N ALA A 674 25.59 -3.69 17.79
CA ALA A 674 25.23 -2.28 17.65
C ALA A 674 23.71 -2.15 17.49
N ALA A 675 23.10 -1.17 18.16
CA ALA A 675 21.66 -0.97 18.11
C ALA A 675 21.29 0.50 17.83
N GLY A 676 20.15 0.70 17.18
CA GLY A 676 19.59 2.02 16.93
C GLY A 676 18.09 2.12 17.17
N ASN A 677 17.52 3.23 16.72
CA ASN A 677 16.09 3.52 16.86
C ASN A 677 15.28 2.89 15.73
N MET A 678 13.95 2.86 15.91
CA MET A 678 13.00 2.32 14.94
C MET A 678 11.87 3.33 14.73
N SER A 679 11.48 3.61 13.49
CA SER A 679 10.24 4.33 13.22
C SER A 679 9.10 3.33 13.08
N ARG A 680 7.89 3.76 13.42
CA ARG A 680 6.69 2.94 13.39
C ARG A 680 5.54 3.70 12.77
N TRP A 681 4.88 3.06 11.82
CA TRP A 681 3.60 3.46 11.29
C TRP A 681 2.49 2.57 11.86
N SER A 682 1.52 3.20 12.52
CA SER A 682 0.22 2.60 12.83
C SER A 682 -0.86 3.60 12.37
N ASP A 683 -1.76 4.00 13.25
CA ASP A 683 -2.68 5.13 13.03
C ASP A 683 -1.96 6.50 13.04
N SER A 684 -0.65 6.52 13.32
CA SER A 684 0.22 7.71 13.31
C SER A 684 1.68 7.29 13.12
N TYR A 685 2.53 8.24 12.70
CA TYR A 685 3.98 8.07 12.71
C TYR A 685 4.57 8.28 14.11
N ARG A 686 5.45 7.38 14.56
CA ARG A 686 6.19 7.51 15.82
C ARG A 686 7.62 6.98 15.68
N VAL A 687 8.55 7.56 16.44
CA VAL A 687 9.90 7.00 16.59
C VAL A 687 10.02 6.36 17.97
N SER A 688 10.40 5.07 17.98
CA SER A 688 10.77 4.35 19.20
C SER A 688 12.23 4.66 19.53
N ASN A 689 12.44 5.51 20.54
CA ASN A 689 13.76 5.90 21.01
C ASN A 689 14.39 4.82 21.89
N ASN A 690 14.72 3.68 21.28
CA ASN A 690 15.32 2.52 21.92
C ASN A 690 16.65 2.87 22.60
N VAL A 691 17.46 3.70 21.94
CA VAL A 691 18.80 4.04 22.41
C VAL A 691 18.79 4.85 23.69
N ALA A 692 17.83 5.77 23.87
CA ALA A 692 17.71 6.50 25.13
C ALA A 692 17.49 5.56 26.33
N TYR A 693 16.64 4.54 26.18
CA TYR A 693 16.41 3.55 27.24
C TYR A 693 17.63 2.67 27.49
N LEU A 694 18.34 2.26 26.43
CA LEU A 694 19.57 1.47 26.53
C LEU A 694 20.66 2.24 27.28
N ARG A 695 20.94 3.50 26.91
CA ARG A 695 21.92 4.35 27.62
C ARG A 695 21.57 4.53 29.09
N GLN A 696 20.29 4.78 29.38
CA GLN A 696 19.83 4.92 30.76
C GLN A 696 20.06 3.63 31.58
N ALA A 697 19.78 2.46 31.00
CA ALA A 697 19.91 1.20 31.70
C ALA A 697 21.36 0.75 31.88
N THR A 698 22.23 0.97 30.89
CA THR A 698 23.66 0.67 31.01
C THR A 698 24.37 1.64 31.95
N GLY A 699 23.84 2.87 32.10
CA GLY A 699 24.49 3.93 32.88
C GLY A 699 25.67 4.58 32.14
N GLY A 700 25.88 4.22 30.87
CA GLY A 700 26.93 4.77 30.03
C GLY A 700 26.46 6.00 29.25
N ALA A 701 27.34 7.00 29.12
CA ALA A 701 27.16 8.12 28.21
C ALA A 701 28.01 7.89 26.96
N GLY A 702 27.41 8.04 25.77
CA GLY A 702 28.12 7.94 24.49
C GLY A 702 27.58 6.87 23.55
N GLU A 703 28.35 6.63 22.49
CA GLU A 703 28.06 5.65 21.43
C GLU A 703 28.55 4.25 21.76
N PHE A 704 29.48 4.09 22.71
CA PHE A 704 30.01 2.78 23.12
C PHE A 704 29.85 2.61 24.64
N VAL A 705 29.22 1.51 25.06
CA VAL A 705 28.88 1.28 26.47
C VAL A 705 29.15 -0.17 26.87
N ALA A 706 29.59 -0.36 28.12
CA ALA A 706 29.52 -1.66 28.76
C ALA A 706 28.05 -1.99 29.09
N VAL A 707 27.71 -3.28 29.09
CA VAL A 707 26.37 -3.79 29.37
C VAL A 707 26.46 -4.64 30.65
N PRO A 708 26.22 -4.04 31.84
CA PRO A 708 26.16 -4.80 33.07
C PRO A 708 25.04 -5.83 33.04
N GLN A 709 25.21 -6.95 33.75
CA GLN A 709 24.17 -7.98 33.89
C GLN A 709 22.81 -7.43 34.40
N ALA A 710 22.83 -6.39 35.23
CA ALA A 710 21.63 -5.72 35.73
C ALA A 710 20.87 -4.88 34.67
N THR A 711 21.41 -4.72 33.46
CA THR A 711 20.80 -3.91 32.38
C THR A 711 19.37 -4.35 32.06
N LEU A 712 19.11 -5.66 31.94
CA LEU A 712 17.77 -6.17 31.64
C LEU A 712 16.75 -5.79 32.71
N ALA A 713 17.11 -5.96 33.99
CA ALA A 713 16.25 -5.58 35.12
C ALA A 713 15.97 -4.07 35.12
N LYS A 714 16.98 -3.23 34.84
CA LYS A 714 16.81 -1.77 34.72
C LYS A 714 15.93 -1.37 33.53
N LEU A 715 15.99 -2.10 32.42
CA LEU A 715 15.08 -1.95 31.28
C LEU A 715 13.67 -2.50 31.57
N LYS A 716 13.45 -3.14 32.72
CA LYS A 716 12.22 -3.90 33.01
C LYS A 716 11.92 -4.89 31.88
N PHE A 717 12.99 -5.52 31.38
CA PHE A 717 13.00 -6.48 30.28
C PHE A 717 12.29 -5.99 29.00
N ARG A 718 12.25 -4.66 28.80
CA ARG A 718 11.71 -4.05 27.59
C ARG A 718 12.53 -4.48 26.37
N PRO A 719 11.90 -5.05 25.33
CA PRO A 719 12.62 -5.43 24.13
C PRO A 719 12.92 -4.22 23.25
N VAL A 720 13.98 -4.35 22.47
CA VAL A 720 14.26 -3.54 21.29
C VAL A 720 14.08 -4.43 20.07
N SER A 721 13.64 -3.85 18.95
CA SER A 721 13.47 -4.61 17.70
C SER A 721 14.81 -5.18 17.26
N ILE A 722 14.85 -6.49 17.00
CA ILE A 722 16.02 -7.18 16.46
C ILE A 722 16.37 -6.72 15.03
N GLN A 723 15.43 -6.03 14.35
CA GLN A 723 15.66 -5.40 13.04
C GLN A 723 16.31 -4.00 13.17
N ALA A 724 16.46 -3.48 14.39
CA ALA A 724 17.24 -2.26 14.66
C ALA A 724 18.59 -2.59 15.32
N LEU A 725 19.10 -3.81 15.10
CA LEU A 725 20.30 -4.34 15.72
C LEU A 725 21.14 -5.09 14.68
N VAL A 726 22.46 -4.85 14.69
CA VAL A 726 23.46 -5.64 13.96
C VAL A 726 24.35 -6.32 14.99
N ALA A 727 24.64 -7.61 14.81
CA ALA A 727 25.50 -8.38 15.70
C ALA A 727 26.70 -8.95 14.95
N ARG A 728 27.79 -9.26 15.65
CA ARG A 728 28.85 -10.14 15.12
C ARG A 728 28.30 -11.55 14.91
N THR A 729 28.42 -12.05 13.69
CA THR A 729 27.80 -13.33 13.30
C THR A 729 28.34 -14.50 14.11
N ASP A 730 29.66 -14.60 14.25
CA ASP A 730 30.32 -15.74 14.90
C ASP A 730 29.96 -15.77 16.39
N TRP A 731 30.03 -14.61 17.07
CA TRP A 731 29.61 -14.48 18.48
C TRP A 731 28.13 -14.88 18.67
N LEU A 732 27.21 -14.35 17.86
CA LEU A 732 25.79 -14.64 18.02
C LEU A 732 25.47 -16.13 17.79
N ARG A 733 26.19 -16.79 16.86
CA ARG A 733 26.06 -18.23 16.60
C ARG A 733 26.59 -19.08 17.75
N ASP A 734 27.70 -18.69 18.35
CA ASP A 734 28.33 -19.40 19.47
C ASP A 734 27.47 -19.39 20.75
N LEU A 735 26.53 -18.45 20.88
CA LEU A 735 25.54 -18.46 21.97
C LEU A 735 24.48 -19.57 21.83
N HIS A 736 24.34 -20.18 20.64
CA HIS A 736 23.35 -21.23 20.35
C HIS A 736 21.90 -20.88 20.74
N LEU A 737 21.55 -19.59 20.68
CA LEU A 737 20.19 -19.11 20.98
C LEU A 737 19.21 -19.53 19.89
N VAL A 738 18.02 -19.97 20.31
CA VAL A 738 16.96 -20.43 19.41
C VAL A 738 15.68 -19.68 19.69
N GLN A 739 15.09 -19.09 18.65
CA GLN A 739 13.76 -18.50 18.72
C GLN A 739 12.71 -19.63 18.82
N PRO A 740 11.82 -19.65 19.84
CA PRO A 740 10.82 -20.70 19.99
C PRO A 740 9.88 -20.77 18.78
N VAL A 741 9.80 -21.94 18.13
CA VAL A 741 9.02 -22.14 16.90
C VAL A 741 7.51 -22.07 17.19
N GLY A 742 6.77 -21.33 16.36
CA GLY A 742 5.33 -21.11 16.52
C GLY A 742 4.94 -20.06 17.55
N ALA A 743 5.89 -19.55 18.34
CA ALA A 743 5.62 -18.59 19.40
C ALA A 743 5.40 -17.15 18.90
N ALA A 744 4.50 -16.43 19.57
CA ALA A 744 4.33 -14.98 19.42
C ALA A 744 5.27 -14.25 20.39
N GLY A 745 5.81 -13.07 20.03
CA GLY A 745 6.76 -12.34 20.88
C GLY A 745 8.14 -13.01 21.02
N GLN A 746 8.43 -13.97 20.16
CA GLN A 746 9.69 -14.72 20.09
C GLN A 746 10.91 -13.80 19.91
N ASP A 747 10.76 -12.71 19.17
CA ASP A 747 11.80 -11.73 18.86
C ASP A 747 12.19 -10.93 20.10
N SER A 748 11.20 -10.58 20.91
CA SER A 748 11.38 -9.91 22.18
C SER A 748 12.14 -10.78 23.18
N TYR A 749 11.83 -12.07 23.22
CA TYR A 749 12.55 -13.04 24.04
C TYR A 749 13.99 -13.24 23.54
N PHE A 750 14.18 -13.40 22.24
CA PHE A 750 15.51 -13.52 21.64
C PHE A 750 16.38 -12.30 21.92
N PHE A 751 15.83 -11.09 21.77
CA PHE A 751 16.55 -9.87 22.14
C PHE A 751 16.97 -9.84 23.62
N GLN A 752 16.09 -10.28 24.54
CA GLN A 752 16.44 -10.35 25.97
C GLN A 752 17.63 -11.28 26.20
N GLN A 753 17.67 -12.44 25.55
CA GLN A 753 18.80 -13.37 25.64
C GLN A 753 20.08 -12.77 25.03
N VAL A 754 19.99 -12.16 23.85
CA VAL A 754 21.13 -11.49 23.21
C VAL A 754 21.70 -10.39 24.12
N LEU A 755 20.85 -9.54 24.70
CA LEU A 755 21.31 -8.46 25.58
C LEU A 755 21.93 -8.99 26.88
N PHE A 756 21.42 -10.10 27.43
CA PHE A 756 21.99 -10.74 28.62
C PHE A 756 23.45 -11.20 28.40
N HIS A 757 23.74 -11.73 27.22
CA HIS A 757 25.08 -12.21 26.86
C HIS A 757 26.00 -11.12 26.32
N THR A 758 25.47 -9.93 26.03
CA THR A 758 26.27 -8.80 25.54
C THR A 758 27.09 -8.22 26.69
N GLU A 759 28.39 -8.04 26.50
CA GLU A 759 29.25 -7.35 27.47
C GLU A 759 29.45 -5.89 27.08
N LYS A 760 29.51 -5.60 25.79
CA LYS A 760 29.75 -4.28 25.22
C LYS A 760 28.92 -4.08 23.95
N MET A 761 28.36 -2.89 23.82
CA MET A 761 27.58 -2.54 22.64
C MET A 761 27.85 -1.12 22.16
N ALA A 762 27.62 -0.94 20.86
CA ALA A 762 27.51 0.38 20.26
C ALA A 762 26.04 0.83 20.12
N LEU A 763 25.81 2.14 20.16
CA LEU A 763 24.49 2.76 20.21
C LEU A 763 24.41 3.97 19.28
N SER A 764 23.39 4.00 18.42
CA SER A 764 23.15 5.10 17.48
C SER A 764 21.74 5.69 17.62
N ASP A 765 21.64 7.01 17.71
CA ASP A 765 20.33 7.69 17.72
C ASP A 765 19.60 7.65 16.36
N ARG A 766 20.24 7.12 15.31
CA ARG A 766 19.63 6.97 13.98
C ARG A 766 18.48 5.98 14.01
N VAL A 767 17.45 6.25 13.20
CA VAL A 767 16.44 5.25 12.86
C VAL A 767 17.05 4.26 11.88
N ILE A 768 16.94 2.97 12.17
CA ILE A 768 17.60 1.88 11.43
C ILE A 768 16.63 1.14 10.50
N HIS A 769 15.36 1.06 10.88
CA HIS A 769 14.31 0.52 10.04
C HIS A 769 12.96 1.15 10.38
N THR A 770 12.03 1.03 9.43
CA THR A 770 10.63 1.40 9.55
C THR A 770 9.76 0.16 9.71
N TYR A 771 8.98 0.14 10.79
CA TYR A 771 8.01 -0.91 11.11
C TYR A 771 6.58 -0.49 10.77
N TYR A 772 5.87 -1.27 9.95
CA TYR A 772 4.47 -1.03 9.59
C TYR A 772 3.55 -1.92 10.44
N ALA A 773 3.01 -1.39 11.53
CA ALA A 773 2.34 -2.18 12.56
C ALA A 773 0.87 -2.53 12.24
N ALA A 774 0.24 -1.76 11.35
CA ALA A 774 -1.13 -1.99 10.92
C ALA A 774 -1.10 -2.98 9.74
N VAL A 775 -1.07 -4.27 10.06
CA VAL A 775 -1.21 -5.35 9.05
C VAL A 775 -2.58 -5.98 9.23
N GLU A 776 -3.29 -6.14 8.11
CA GLU A 776 -4.67 -6.63 8.02
C GLU A 776 -4.87 -7.99 8.72
N ASP A 777 -3.85 -8.85 8.66
CA ASP A 777 -3.83 -10.20 9.24
C ASP A 777 -2.83 -10.36 10.41
N SER A 778 -2.51 -9.28 11.12
CA SER A 778 -1.59 -9.39 12.26
C SER A 778 -2.11 -10.39 13.28
N THR A 779 -1.32 -11.42 13.56
CA THR A 779 -1.63 -12.46 14.57
C THR A 779 -1.88 -11.91 15.99
N VAL A 780 -1.53 -10.64 16.24
CA VAL A 780 -1.75 -9.92 17.50
C VAL A 780 -3.16 -9.29 17.58
N ASN A 781 -3.82 -9.11 16.43
CA ASN A 781 -5.12 -8.44 16.30
C ASN A 781 -6.29 -9.44 16.27
N THR A 782 -6.08 -10.68 15.81
CA THR A 782 -7.06 -11.77 15.94
C THR A 782 -6.92 -12.45 17.30
N VAL A 783 -7.80 -12.11 18.26
CA VAL A 783 -7.71 -12.58 19.64
C VAL A 783 -8.69 -13.74 19.87
N GLY A 784 -8.15 -14.95 20.02
CA GLY A 784 -8.87 -16.21 20.28
C GLY A 784 -8.02 -17.18 21.09
N ALA A 785 -8.43 -18.44 21.26
CA ALA A 785 -7.70 -19.41 22.10
C ALA A 785 -6.24 -19.61 21.62
N ARG A 786 -6.06 -19.69 20.29
CA ARG A 786 -4.75 -19.83 19.62
C ARG A 786 -3.75 -18.71 19.95
N PHE A 787 -4.23 -17.50 20.30
CA PHE A 787 -3.35 -16.41 20.72
C PHE A 787 -2.57 -16.79 21.98
N PHE A 788 -3.25 -17.32 23.00
CA PHE A 788 -2.62 -17.73 24.25
C PHE A 788 -1.73 -18.97 24.06
N GLU A 789 -2.09 -19.90 23.19
CA GLU A 789 -1.25 -21.07 22.88
C GLU A 789 0.12 -20.65 22.34
N LYS A 790 0.16 -19.67 21.44
CA LYS A 790 1.42 -19.12 20.92
C LYS A 790 2.27 -18.46 22.00
N TYR A 791 1.66 -17.85 23.01
CA TYR A 791 2.38 -17.30 24.15
C TYR A 791 2.81 -18.37 25.14
N LEU A 792 2.04 -19.45 25.33
CA LEU A 792 2.47 -20.59 26.13
C LEU A 792 3.77 -21.20 25.58
N LEU A 793 3.89 -21.33 24.26
CA LEU A 793 5.13 -21.77 23.59
C LEU A 793 6.33 -20.83 23.84
N LEU A 794 6.07 -19.55 24.11
CA LEU A 794 7.09 -18.55 24.46
C LEU A 794 7.49 -18.63 25.94
N GLU A 795 6.50 -18.72 26.83
CA GLU A 795 6.71 -18.59 28.27
C GLU A 795 7.41 -19.82 28.85
N ILE A 796 7.19 -21.02 28.31
CA ILE A 796 7.88 -22.26 28.74
C ILE A 796 9.41 -22.10 28.70
N PRO A 797 10.05 -21.81 27.55
CA PRO A 797 11.49 -21.61 27.51
C PRO A 797 11.94 -20.33 28.22
N ARG A 798 11.11 -19.27 28.24
CA ARG A 798 11.46 -18.02 28.95
C ARG A 798 11.63 -18.24 30.44
N VAL A 799 10.67 -18.89 31.10
CA VAL A 799 10.73 -19.15 32.55
C VAL A 799 11.94 -20.01 32.88
N ALA A 800 12.16 -21.08 32.12
CA ALA A 800 13.33 -21.95 32.31
C ALA A 800 14.64 -21.15 32.22
N TRP A 801 14.79 -20.32 31.18
CA TRP A 801 15.97 -19.46 31.01
C TRP A 801 16.11 -18.43 32.13
N LEU A 802 15.03 -17.77 32.56
CA LEU A 802 15.06 -16.79 33.65
C LEU A 802 15.58 -17.39 34.96
N HIS A 803 15.21 -18.64 35.27
CA HIS A 803 15.78 -19.35 36.42
C HIS A 803 17.25 -19.71 36.21
N GLU A 804 17.59 -20.24 35.03
CA GLU A 804 18.97 -20.61 34.67
C GLU A 804 19.95 -19.45 34.88
N VAL A 805 19.54 -18.24 34.49
CA VAL A 805 20.39 -17.04 34.56
C VAL A 805 20.19 -16.18 35.81
N GLY A 806 19.33 -16.63 36.75
CA GLY A 806 19.07 -15.91 38.00
C GLY A 806 18.33 -14.57 37.86
N LEU A 807 17.53 -14.41 36.80
CA LEU A 807 16.76 -13.19 36.53
C LEU A 807 15.25 -13.32 36.78
N PHE A 808 14.78 -14.48 37.24
CA PHE A 808 13.37 -14.74 37.50
C PHE A 808 12.73 -13.69 38.44
N ASP A 809 13.31 -13.47 39.62
CA ASP A 809 12.75 -12.52 40.60
C ASP A 809 12.68 -11.10 40.03
N ALA A 810 13.75 -10.64 39.37
CA ALA A 810 13.78 -9.32 38.74
C ALA A 810 12.72 -9.18 37.64
N TYR A 811 12.50 -10.22 36.83
CA TYR A 811 11.45 -10.22 35.81
C TYR A 811 10.06 -10.18 36.44
N ALA A 812 9.86 -11.00 37.48
CA ALA A 812 8.60 -11.08 38.20
C ALA A 812 8.21 -9.73 38.84
N GLU A 813 9.16 -9.07 39.48
CA GLU A 813 8.94 -7.77 40.14
C GLU A 813 8.76 -6.60 39.17
N THR A 814 9.47 -6.61 38.04
CA THR A 814 9.54 -5.42 37.17
C THR A 814 8.67 -5.49 35.92
N ARG A 815 8.25 -6.67 35.48
CA ARG A 815 7.51 -6.86 34.22
C ARG A 815 6.32 -7.80 34.30
N LEU A 816 6.44 -8.96 34.97
CA LEU A 816 5.45 -10.04 34.88
C LEU A 816 4.03 -9.58 35.20
N GLU A 817 3.79 -9.03 36.40
CA GLU A 817 2.43 -8.65 36.81
C GLU A 817 1.84 -7.56 35.91
N GLN A 818 2.66 -6.58 35.53
CA GLN A 818 2.24 -5.55 34.59
C GLN A 818 1.85 -6.17 33.23
N TYR A 819 2.66 -7.09 32.72
CA TYR A 819 2.41 -7.74 31.44
C TYR A 819 1.15 -8.60 31.48
N VAL A 820 0.95 -9.40 32.53
CA VAL A 820 -0.26 -10.21 32.67
C VAL A 820 -1.50 -9.32 32.72
N ARG A 821 -1.48 -8.25 33.52
CA ARG A 821 -2.60 -7.31 33.65
C ARG A 821 -2.90 -6.57 32.35
N ASP A 822 -1.90 -5.91 31.79
CA ASP A 822 -2.09 -4.96 30.68
C ASP A 822 -2.17 -5.66 29.32
N TRP A 823 -1.60 -6.86 29.19
CA TRP A 823 -1.56 -7.62 27.95
C TRP A 823 -2.51 -8.83 27.98
N TYR A 824 -2.26 -9.83 28.82
CA TYR A 824 -3.02 -11.09 28.77
C TYR A 824 -4.47 -10.94 29.17
N LEU A 825 -4.75 -10.30 30.31
CA LEU A 825 -6.13 -10.16 30.80
C LEU A 825 -6.96 -9.22 29.91
N ASN A 826 -6.38 -8.13 29.42
CA ASN A 826 -7.06 -7.25 28.47
C ASN A 826 -7.35 -7.95 27.13
N LYS A 827 -6.46 -8.82 26.64
CA LYS A 827 -6.72 -9.63 25.45
C LYS A 827 -7.77 -10.69 25.73
N LEU A 828 -7.79 -11.28 26.92
CA LEU A 828 -8.80 -12.25 27.32
C LEU A 828 -10.21 -11.66 27.32
N ASP A 829 -10.36 -10.40 27.76
CA ASP A 829 -11.66 -9.70 27.72
C ASP A 829 -12.20 -9.54 26.29
N ALA A 830 -11.31 -9.46 25.29
CA ALA A 830 -11.67 -9.32 23.88
C ALA A 830 -11.94 -10.67 23.17
N VAL A 831 -11.74 -11.81 23.85
CA VAL A 831 -11.99 -13.14 23.27
C VAL A 831 -13.50 -13.38 23.14
N LYS A 832 -13.91 -13.91 21.98
CA LYS A 832 -15.32 -14.27 21.72
C LYS A 832 -15.82 -15.33 22.72
N PRO A 833 -17.10 -15.29 23.13
CA PRO A 833 -17.64 -16.24 24.11
C PRO A 833 -17.39 -17.72 23.80
N ALA A 834 -17.43 -18.10 22.51
CA ALA A 834 -17.24 -19.49 22.07
C ALA A 834 -15.82 -20.05 22.34
N GLU A 835 -14.79 -19.20 22.36
CA GLU A 835 -13.38 -19.60 22.53
C GLU A 835 -12.83 -19.27 23.93
N ARG A 836 -13.65 -18.64 24.78
CA ARG A 836 -13.19 -18.07 26.04
C ARG A 836 -12.72 -19.13 27.03
N SER A 837 -13.40 -20.28 27.09
CA SER A 837 -13.02 -21.40 27.97
C SER A 837 -11.60 -21.90 27.67
N ASP A 838 -11.29 -22.08 26.40
CA ASP A 838 -9.97 -22.58 25.96
C ASP A 838 -8.87 -21.53 26.16
N ALA A 839 -9.19 -20.25 25.92
CA ALA A 839 -8.29 -19.14 26.22
C ALA A 839 -7.97 -19.04 27.72
N VAL A 840 -8.98 -19.16 28.60
CA VAL A 840 -8.82 -19.17 30.06
C VAL A 840 -7.94 -20.34 30.49
N ALA A 841 -8.23 -21.56 30.01
CA ALA A 841 -7.46 -22.75 30.35
C ALA A 841 -5.99 -22.64 29.91
N THR A 842 -5.72 -21.99 28.78
CA THR A 842 -4.36 -21.78 28.29
C THR A 842 -3.64 -20.68 29.08
N LEU A 843 -4.32 -19.59 29.44
CA LEU A 843 -3.75 -18.55 30.30
C LEU A 843 -3.43 -19.10 31.70
N ALA A 844 -4.29 -19.94 32.27
CA ALA A 844 -4.04 -20.65 33.52
C ALA A 844 -2.72 -21.44 33.47
N LYS A 845 -2.48 -22.20 32.39
CA LYS A 845 -1.20 -22.91 32.17
C LYS A 845 -0.01 -21.97 32.11
N ILE A 846 -0.14 -20.81 31.48
CA ILE A 846 0.92 -19.79 31.44
C ILE A 846 1.24 -19.31 32.86
N LEU A 847 0.23 -18.93 33.64
CA LEU A 847 0.43 -18.40 34.99
C LEU A 847 0.99 -19.47 35.95
N ALA A 848 0.63 -20.74 35.76
CA ALA A 848 1.19 -21.86 36.50
C ALA A 848 2.71 -22.04 36.31
N LEU A 849 3.28 -21.58 35.18
CA LEU A 849 4.74 -21.57 34.99
C LEU A 849 5.45 -20.64 35.99
N TYR A 850 4.73 -19.67 36.55
CA TYR A 850 5.24 -18.68 37.50
C TYR A 850 4.77 -18.97 38.94
N ALA A 851 4.53 -20.23 39.29
CA ALA A 851 4.00 -20.63 40.61
C ALA A 851 4.88 -20.17 41.80
N ASP A 852 6.18 -19.98 41.59
CA ASP A 852 7.11 -19.49 42.62
C ASP A 852 6.94 -17.99 42.93
N HIS A 853 6.20 -17.25 42.10
CA HIS A 853 5.97 -15.82 42.28
C HIS A 853 4.74 -15.53 43.16
N GLN A 854 4.88 -14.60 44.10
CA GLN A 854 3.77 -14.13 44.92
C GLN A 854 3.02 -12.98 44.25
N TRP A 855 1.87 -13.29 43.65
CA TRP A 855 1.00 -12.34 42.95
C TRP A 855 0.42 -11.26 43.87
N ARG A 856 0.64 -9.98 43.54
CA ARG A 856 0.14 -8.82 44.30
C ARG A 856 -1.04 -8.14 43.62
N GLU A 857 -1.09 -8.13 42.30
CA GLU A 857 -2.15 -7.51 41.50
C GLU A 857 -3.54 -8.14 41.77
N PRO A 858 -4.55 -7.37 42.23
CA PRO A 858 -5.86 -7.91 42.63
C PRO A 858 -6.62 -8.66 41.52
N ARG A 859 -6.57 -8.17 40.28
CA ARG A 859 -7.24 -8.76 39.12
C ARG A 859 -6.62 -10.10 38.75
N ILE A 860 -5.29 -10.23 38.87
CA ILE A 860 -4.60 -11.51 38.65
C ILE A 860 -4.99 -12.50 39.74
N ARG A 861 -4.97 -12.08 41.02
CA ARG A 861 -5.38 -12.94 42.14
C ARG A 861 -6.83 -13.43 42.02
N ALA A 862 -7.74 -12.57 41.57
CA ALA A 862 -9.12 -12.95 41.31
C ALA A 862 -9.21 -14.02 40.22
N PHE A 863 -8.49 -13.84 39.10
CA PHE A 863 -8.43 -14.83 38.02
C PHE A 863 -7.88 -16.19 38.50
N LEU A 864 -6.79 -16.20 39.26
CA LEU A 864 -6.21 -17.44 39.81
C LEU A 864 -7.17 -18.15 40.76
N ALA A 865 -7.84 -17.41 41.64
CA ALA A 865 -8.82 -17.96 42.58
C ALA A 865 -10.07 -18.53 41.87
N GLU A 866 -10.54 -17.86 40.82
CA GLU A 866 -11.70 -18.31 40.02
C GLU A 866 -11.41 -19.61 39.25
N HIS A 867 -10.16 -19.83 38.86
CA HIS A 867 -9.77 -20.94 37.96
C HIS A 867 -8.86 -21.99 38.60
N GLY A 868 -8.59 -21.90 39.90
CA GLY A 868 -7.89 -22.93 40.69
C GLY A 868 -6.44 -23.15 40.28
N VAL A 869 -5.72 -22.07 39.94
CA VAL A 869 -4.31 -22.07 39.50
C VAL A 869 -3.36 -21.78 40.63
#